data_AF-A0A9X2CZY4-F1
#
_entry.id   AF-A0A9X2CZY4-F1
#
_cell.length_a   1.000
_cell.length_b   1.000
_cell.length_c   1.000
_cell.angle_alpha   90.00
_cell.angle_beta   90.00
_cell.angle_gamma   90.00
#
_symmetry.space_group_name_H-M   'P 1'
#
loop_
_entity.id
_entity.type
_entity.pdbx_description
1 polymer ?
#
loop_
_entity_poly.entity_id
_entity_poly.type
_entity_poly.pdbx_seq_one_letter_code
_entity_poly.pdbx_strand_id
1 'polypeptide(L)'
;MNTKNKPITPQKILSHFTVGMLTIGASLILGCLSLSGMYALSPFLPFALAAFGLSVAYEGEIYLQNIKGALEKLFKRNYLENYMAKEYLLENFPEDTHDPDCPQFFKDYKKQLKLLSAFGHKELNKESKNKKKQIEKKLRDMEKWFALQLFSAKNKTTGDESIYAQQLQFWLEQHGQQVWQERIKARRSKFNIAKGFSLLAGLFMGLGSTYLIVEAFSVIPFLAVIPFAFWPIMIVPMALIAGVAYGMLTFNTITDLINNNTVIKWYNRLRHDLSQGLTVRNVFMTTMAVLLVGLAIALTICTAGTWWTVATNARPLFEWMKRMPSFVMGVINPVITGLSAIFFNIQNTAESLDLIDEAIQGNENIFQRTYRAITESLAHLRATENWLQIVNPFRLILKLTITPLRILLFLGHLISIAVTSDRMPGVPQIVAVLTAMISEGFEDAPYFIGHAHPAHDSHPHDFRTLLKEHLDGDEGHTHDGDIPTWVLKTITLPLYALAALWDSGASTLNRSQGYKQKEESIQSPYTHQRRVLSLQEAWNKQRGIKEEEHVELPSKAKHPSKEWSVEHAVFLIEKYQTKHFENIQVDPELAEEKVRELDVLKNKIRTSTSSETLAETLVQARNQPVYNQHRWFAQAAKTSTQMFIEDLPERVNVMR
;
A
#
# COMPACT_ATOMS: atom_id res chain seq x y z
N MET A 1 8.13 22.30 -17.11
CA MET A 1 7.87 22.17 -15.66
C MET A 1 6.89 23.25 -15.26
N ASN A 2 5.70 22.89 -14.80
CA ASN A 2 4.79 23.83 -14.11
C ASN A 2 4.31 23.12 -12.84
N THR A 3 5.25 22.84 -11.96
CA THR A 3 4.95 22.40 -10.60
C THR A 3 4.41 23.63 -9.91
N LYS A 4 3.09 23.74 -9.76
CA LYS A 4 2.52 24.59 -8.69
C LYS A 4 3.31 24.20 -7.43
N ASN A 5 4.19 25.08 -6.95
CA ASN A 5 5.01 24.89 -5.75
C ASN A 5 4.06 24.80 -4.57
N LYS A 6 3.43 23.63 -4.40
CA LYS A 6 2.58 23.35 -3.25
C LYS A 6 3.52 23.30 -2.06
N PRO A 7 3.35 24.17 -1.05
CA PRO A 7 4.21 24.14 0.12
C PRO A 7 4.16 22.74 0.72
N ILE A 8 5.32 22.10 0.82
CA ILE A 8 5.44 20.82 1.51
C ILE A 8 5.10 21.12 2.98
N THR A 9 4.00 20.57 3.47
CA THR A 9 3.60 20.77 4.86
C THR A 9 4.60 20.07 5.78
N PRO A 10 5.10 20.71 6.85
CA PRO A 10 6.10 20.14 7.76
C PRO A 10 5.67 18.79 8.35
N GLN A 11 4.36 18.59 8.56
CA GLN A 11 3.78 17.31 8.98
C GLN A 11 4.08 16.15 8.02
N LYS A 12 4.14 16.40 6.71
CA LYS A 12 4.48 15.37 5.72
C LYS A 12 5.96 15.03 5.74
N ILE A 13 6.81 16.04 5.93
CA ILE A 13 8.27 15.83 6.05
C ILE A 13 8.55 14.99 7.28
N LEU A 14 7.96 15.37 8.43
CA LEU A 14 8.09 14.62 9.68
C LEU A 14 7.58 13.19 9.52
N SER A 15 6.40 13.00 8.92
CA SER A 15 5.84 11.66 8.69
C SER A 15 6.76 10.78 7.82
N HIS A 16 7.27 11.30 6.69
CA HIS A 16 8.19 10.54 5.84
C HIS A 16 9.53 10.26 6.52
N PHE A 17 10.05 11.22 7.30
CA PHE A 17 11.26 11.05 8.08
C PHE A 17 11.09 9.98 9.17
N THR A 18 9.99 10.01 9.92
CA THR A 18 9.68 9.00 10.94
C THR A 18 9.53 7.61 10.32
N VAL A 19 8.83 7.47 9.19
CA VAL A 19 8.73 6.21 8.46
C VAL A 19 10.12 5.69 8.09
N GLY A 20 10.96 6.55 7.48
CA GLY A 20 12.30 6.18 7.07
C GLY A 20 13.19 5.74 8.24
N MET A 21 13.19 6.52 9.34
CA MET A 21 13.98 6.22 10.52
C MET A 21 13.56 4.91 11.20
N LEU A 22 12.25 4.69 11.37
CA LEU A 22 11.73 3.46 11.98
C LEU A 22 12.02 2.23 11.12
N THR A 23 11.81 2.34 9.80
CA THR A 23 12.10 1.27 8.84
C THR A 23 13.58 0.92 8.87
N ILE A 24 14.46 1.90 8.63
CA ILE A 24 15.91 1.68 8.59
C ILE A 24 16.40 1.11 9.93
N GLY A 25 15.95 1.66 11.06
CA GLY A 25 16.36 1.18 12.37
C GLY A 25 15.93 -0.26 12.65
N ALA A 26 14.67 -0.62 12.37
CA ALA A 26 14.18 -1.99 12.56
C ALA A 26 14.93 -3.00 11.67
N SER A 27 15.11 -2.67 10.38
CA SER A 27 15.80 -3.54 9.43
C SER A 27 17.27 -3.72 9.76
N LEU A 28 17.95 -2.67 10.22
CA LEU A 28 19.35 -2.78 10.67
C LEU A 28 19.50 -3.67 11.91
N ILE A 29 18.54 -3.65 12.83
CA ILE A 29 18.55 -4.52 14.01
C ILE A 29 18.42 -5.99 13.57
N LEU A 30 17.45 -6.31 12.71
CA LEU A 30 17.29 -7.66 12.16
C LEU A 30 18.50 -8.09 11.33
N GLY A 31 19.07 -7.17 10.56
CA GLY A 31 20.34 -7.37 9.86
C GLY A 31 21.46 -7.77 10.81
N CYS A 32 21.65 -7.04 11.91
CA CYS A 32 22.66 -7.36 12.93
C CYS A 32 22.43 -8.72 13.58
N LEU A 33 21.18 -9.09 13.85
CA LEU A 33 20.82 -10.41 14.35
C LEU A 33 21.13 -11.51 13.32
N SER A 34 20.86 -11.25 12.04
CA SER A 34 21.21 -12.16 10.95
C SER A 34 22.71 -12.33 10.77
N LEU A 35 23.45 -11.23 10.87
CA LEU A 35 24.90 -11.23 10.86
C LEU A 35 25.45 -12.08 12.01
N SER A 36 24.98 -11.86 13.24
CA SER A 36 25.46 -12.60 14.41
C SER A 36 25.10 -14.08 14.34
N GLY A 37 23.87 -14.42 13.95
CA GLY A 37 23.41 -15.79 13.78
C GLY A 37 24.22 -16.55 12.72
N MET A 38 24.43 -15.93 11.56
CA MET A 38 25.22 -16.52 10.47
C MET A 38 26.69 -16.67 10.86
N TYR A 39 27.28 -15.64 11.49
CA TYR A 39 28.67 -15.68 11.94
C TYR A 39 28.90 -16.73 13.03
N ALA A 40 27.94 -16.93 13.93
CA ALA A 40 27.99 -17.96 14.96
C ALA A 40 27.92 -19.38 14.37
N LEU A 41 27.16 -19.58 13.29
CA LEU A 41 27.06 -20.88 12.60
C LEU A 41 28.25 -21.17 11.70
N SER A 42 28.65 -20.17 10.91
CA SER A 42 29.76 -20.23 9.98
C SER A 42 30.56 -18.94 10.13
N PRO A 43 31.76 -18.98 10.74
CA PRO A 43 32.57 -17.80 10.99
C PRO A 43 33.25 -17.26 9.71
N PHE A 44 32.51 -17.24 8.60
CA PHE A 44 32.90 -16.70 7.32
C PHE A 44 32.23 -15.34 7.11
N LEU A 45 33.02 -14.27 7.30
CA LEU A 45 32.53 -12.89 7.29
C LEU A 45 31.71 -12.51 6.02
N PRO A 46 32.08 -12.96 4.80
CA PRO A 46 31.26 -12.66 3.62
C PRO A 46 29.83 -13.22 3.70
N PHE A 47 29.63 -14.41 4.28
CA PHE A 47 28.27 -14.96 4.45
C PHE A 47 27.48 -14.21 5.50
N ALA A 48 28.12 -13.80 6.59
CA ALA A 48 27.48 -12.98 7.61
C ALA A 48 27.08 -11.59 7.08
N LEU A 49 27.92 -10.96 6.25
CA LEU A 49 27.61 -9.70 5.57
C LEU A 49 26.51 -9.86 4.50
N ALA A 50 26.50 -10.98 3.77
CA ALA A 50 25.44 -11.27 2.83
C ALA A 50 24.09 -11.47 3.55
N ALA A 51 24.08 -12.22 4.65
CA ALA A 51 22.90 -12.41 5.49
C ALA A 51 22.39 -11.08 6.07
N PHE A 52 23.29 -10.23 6.57
CA PHE A 52 22.96 -8.86 6.98
C PHE A 52 22.28 -8.07 5.86
N GLY A 53 22.89 -8.01 4.67
CA GLY A 53 22.37 -7.22 3.56
C GLY A 53 21.03 -7.71 3.04
N LEU A 54 20.84 -9.04 2.98
CA LEU A 54 19.59 -9.66 2.59
C LEU A 54 18.47 -9.35 3.59
N SER A 55 18.71 -9.61 4.88
CA SER A 55 17.75 -9.31 5.94
C SER A 55 17.37 -7.83 5.93
N VAL A 56 18.33 -6.90 5.86
CA VAL A 56 18.04 -5.45 5.81
C VAL A 56 17.14 -5.07 4.62
N ALA A 57 17.39 -5.66 3.44
CA ALA A 57 16.65 -5.30 2.23
C ALA A 57 15.21 -5.82 2.24
N TYR A 58 15.01 -7.07 2.65
CA TYR A 58 13.69 -7.71 2.65
C TYR A 58 12.85 -7.26 3.86
N GLU A 59 13.41 -7.27 5.07
CA GLU A 59 12.73 -6.73 6.27
C GLU A 59 12.45 -5.24 6.13
N GLY A 60 13.32 -4.51 5.41
CA GLY A 60 13.08 -3.13 5.01
C GLY A 60 11.75 -2.93 4.33
N GLU A 61 11.39 -3.79 3.39
CA GLU A 61 10.13 -3.68 2.67
C GLU A 61 8.94 -4.02 3.57
N ILE A 62 9.04 -5.10 4.35
CA ILE A 62 7.99 -5.57 5.26
C ILE A 62 7.65 -4.48 6.28
N TYR A 63 8.66 -3.94 6.97
CA TYR A 63 8.46 -2.86 7.94
C TYR A 63 7.98 -1.57 7.27
N LEU A 64 8.50 -1.22 6.09
CA LEU A 64 8.08 -0.01 5.38
C LEU A 64 6.58 -0.03 5.08
N GLN A 65 6.08 -1.15 4.56
CA GLN A 65 4.67 -1.29 4.20
C GLN A 65 3.79 -1.30 5.46
N ASN A 66 4.17 -2.07 6.48
CA ASN A 66 3.42 -2.13 7.74
C ASN A 66 3.39 -0.81 8.50
N ILE A 67 4.52 -0.09 8.59
CA ILE A 67 4.59 1.22 9.25
C ILE A 67 3.73 2.24 8.49
N LYS A 68 3.79 2.26 7.15
CA LYS A 68 2.92 3.14 6.34
C LYS A 68 1.44 2.85 6.59
N GLY A 69 1.05 1.57 6.55
CA GLY A 69 -0.32 1.12 6.81
C GLY A 69 -0.78 1.51 8.22
N ALA A 70 0.03 1.26 9.24
CA ALA A 70 -0.26 1.62 10.63
C ALA A 70 -0.45 3.13 10.81
N LEU A 71 0.45 3.95 10.26
CA LEU A 71 0.36 5.41 10.36
C LEU A 71 -0.89 5.94 9.65
N GLU A 72 -1.24 5.38 8.49
CA GLU A 72 -2.47 5.75 7.81
C GLU A 72 -3.69 5.45 8.68
N LYS A 73 -3.76 4.25 9.26
CA LYS A 73 -4.87 3.83 10.14
C LYS A 73 -4.96 4.62 11.45
N LEU A 74 -3.83 5.01 12.03
CA LEU A 74 -3.77 5.75 13.30
C LEU A 74 -4.08 7.23 13.13
N PHE A 75 -3.54 7.87 12.08
CA PHE A 75 -3.52 9.33 11.98
C PHE A 75 -4.44 9.89 10.88
N LYS A 76 -4.92 9.07 9.94
CA LYS A 76 -5.89 9.54 8.95
C LYS A 76 -7.26 9.69 9.61
N ARG A 77 -7.75 10.94 9.65
CA ARG A 77 -9.08 11.26 10.16
C ARG A 77 -10.14 10.44 9.42
N ASN A 78 -11.06 9.89 10.20
CA ASN A 78 -12.18 9.07 9.74
C ASN A 78 -11.75 7.84 8.91
N TYR A 79 -10.57 7.26 9.17
CA TYR A 79 -10.09 6.09 8.41
C TYR A 79 -11.12 4.96 8.40
N LEU A 80 -11.62 4.58 9.58
CA LEU A 80 -12.51 3.44 9.76
C LEU A 80 -13.86 3.66 9.06
N GLU A 81 -14.41 4.88 9.18
CA GLU A 81 -15.63 5.30 8.49
C GLU A 81 -15.44 5.18 6.98
N ASN A 82 -14.34 5.70 6.44
CA ASN A 82 -14.06 5.61 5.00
C ASN A 82 -13.92 4.16 4.54
N TYR A 83 -13.20 3.32 5.30
CA TYR A 83 -13.03 1.91 4.99
C TYR A 83 -14.38 1.17 4.97
N MET A 84 -15.20 1.35 6.00
CA MET A 84 -16.52 0.72 6.07
C MET A 84 -17.51 1.23 5.03
N ALA A 85 -17.40 2.50 4.65
CA ALA A 85 -18.21 3.06 3.58
C ALA A 85 -17.86 2.44 2.21
N LYS A 86 -16.58 2.10 1.98
CA LYS A 86 -16.18 1.33 0.79
C LYS A 86 -16.74 -0.09 0.81
N GLU A 87 -16.63 -0.80 1.93
CA GLU A 87 -17.27 -2.13 2.09
C GLU A 87 -18.78 -2.06 1.83
N TYR A 88 -19.46 -1.03 2.37
CA TYR A 88 -20.88 -0.81 2.12
C TYR A 88 -21.16 -0.63 0.63
N LEU A 89 -20.37 0.21 -0.06
CA LEU A 89 -20.52 0.44 -1.50
C LEU A 89 -20.30 -0.84 -2.30
N LEU A 90 -19.40 -1.73 -1.88
CA LEU A 90 -19.19 -3.02 -2.54
C LEU A 90 -20.37 -3.96 -2.35
N GLU A 91 -20.89 -4.07 -1.12
CA GLU A 91 -21.95 -5.01 -0.77
C GLU A 91 -23.35 -4.55 -1.21
N ASN A 92 -23.61 -3.24 -1.26
CA ASN A 92 -24.96 -2.67 -1.37
C ASN A 92 -25.12 -1.69 -2.55
N PHE A 93 -24.24 -1.71 -3.55
CA PHE A 93 -24.43 -0.85 -4.72
C PHE A 93 -25.73 -1.23 -5.46
N PRO A 94 -26.62 -0.26 -5.79
CA PRO A 94 -27.87 -0.55 -6.50
C PRO A 94 -27.63 -1.26 -7.83
N GLU A 95 -28.37 -2.36 -8.08
CA GLU A 95 -28.23 -3.13 -9.33
C GLU A 95 -28.65 -2.31 -10.56
N ASP A 96 -29.78 -1.60 -10.46
CA ASP A 96 -30.21 -0.67 -11.48
C ASP A 96 -30.10 0.80 -11.03
N THR A 97 -29.16 1.50 -11.66
CA THR A 97 -28.99 2.95 -11.48
C THR A 97 -29.96 3.80 -12.32
N HIS A 98 -30.86 3.20 -13.10
CA HIS A 98 -31.90 3.90 -13.85
C HIS A 98 -33.22 3.98 -13.09
N ASP A 99 -33.35 3.23 -11.99
CA ASP A 99 -34.50 3.29 -11.11
C ASP A 99 -34.77 4.75 -10.67
N PRO A 100 -36.03 5.24 -10.78
CA PRO A 100 -36.43 6.53 -10.24
C PRO A 100 -36.06 6.72 -8.77
N ASP A 101 -36.14 5.65 -7.96
CA ASP A 101 -35.88 5.68 -6.53
C ASP A 101 -34.39 5.58 -6.18
N CYS A 102 -33.53 5.35 -7.17
CA CYS A 102 -32.08 5.33 -6.98
C CYS A 102 -31.53 6.76 -6.76
N PRO A 103 -30.85 7.03 -5.63
CA PRO A 103 -30.25 8.33 -5.36
C PRO A 103 -29.29 8.80 -6.45
N GLN A 104 -29.31 10.10 -6.71
CA GLN A 104 -28.45 10.72 -7.73
C GLN A 104 -26.95 10.45 -7.48
N PHE A 105 -26.55 10.27 -6.21
CA PHE A 105 -25.19 9.88 -5.84
C PHE A 105 -24.68 8.63 -6.55
N PHE A 106 -25.44 7.53 -6.57
CA PHE A 106 -25.00 6.28 -7.20
C PHE A 106 -24.88 6.43 -8.71
N LYS A 107 -25.78 7.21 -9.32
CA LYS A 107 -25.76 7.54 -10.75
C LYS A 107 -24.47 8.29 -11.11
N ASP A 108 -24.07 9.25 -10.29
CA ASP A 108 -22.87 10.05 -10.52
C ASP A 108 -21.58 9.32 -10.18
N TYR A 109 -21.58 8.49 -9.14
CA TYR A 109 -20.45 7.64 -8.78
C TYR A 109 -20.14 6.66 -9.93
N LYS A 110 -21.17 6.02 -10.49
CA LYS A 110 -21.04 5.13 -11.66
C LYS A 110 -20.47 5.85 -12.89
N LYS A 111 -20.92 7.07 -13.18
CA LYS A 111 -20.35 7.89 -14.27
C LYS A 111 -18.88 8.19 -14.03
N GLN A 112 -18.53 8.61 -12.82
CA GLN A 112 -17.15 8.96 -12.47
C GLN A 112 -16.22 7.75 -12.55
N LEU A 113 -16.68 6.56 -12.13
CA LEU A 113 -15.90 5.32 -12.23
C LEU A 113 -15.68 4.92 -13.69
N LYS A 114 -16.71 5.04 -14.54
CA LYS A 114 -16.58 4.81 -16.00
C LYS A 114 -15.63 5.79 -16.69
N LEU A 115 -15.50 7.02 -16.17
CA LEU A 115 -14.47 7.96 -16.66
C LEU A 115 -13.07 7.50 -16.27
N LEU A 116 -12.89 6.90 -15.09
CA LEU A 116 -11.61 6.35 -14.66
C LEU A 116 -11.20 5.13 -15.50
N SER A 117 -12.16 4.25 -15.80
CA SER A 117 -11.90 3.02 -16.57
C SER A 117 -11.42 3.32 -18.00
N ALA A 118 -11.74 4.50 -18.56
CA ALA A 118 -11.23 4.92 -19.87
C ALA A 118 -9.70 5.04 -19.93
N PHE A 119 -9.03 5.24 -18.79
CA PHE A 119 -7.57 5.30 -18.71
C PHE A 119 -6.93 3.91 -18.57
N GLY A 120 -7.62 2.95 -17.95
CA GLY A 120 -7.14 1.59 -17.70
C GLY A 120 -5.76 1.51 -17.02
N HIS A 121 -5.03 0.42 -17.31
CA HIS A 121 -3.65 0.16 -16.88
C HIS A 121 -2.60 0.61 -17.91
N LYS A 122 -2.94 1.62 -18.72
CA LYS A 122 -2.04 2.17 -19.74
C LYS A 122 -0.96 3.04 -19.08
N GLU A 123 0.23 3.08 -19.67
CA GLU A 123 1.25 4.04 -19.27
C GLU A 123 0.88 5.40 -19.87
N LEU A 124 0.55 6.36 -19.03
CA LEU A 124 -0.08 7.60 -19.48
C LEU A 124 0.94 8.72 -19.67
N ASN A 125 0.71 9.58 -20.67
CA ASN A 125 1.47 10.82 -20.77
C ASN A 125 1.13 11.78 -19.62
N LYS A 126 1.97 12.80 -19.39
CA LYS A 126 1.84 13.70 -18.23
C LYS A 126 0.45 14.35 -18.12
N GLU A 127 -0.16 14.74 -19.24
CA GLU A 127 -1.49 15.35 -19.24
C GLU A 127 -2.57 14.34 -18.85
N SER A 128 -2.53 13.13 -19.42
CA SER A 128 -3.47 12.06 -19.11
C SER A 128 -3.29 11.57 -17.66
N LYS A 129 -2.05 11.51 -17.15
CA LYS A 129 -1.74 11.26 -15.73
C LYS A 129 -2.40 12.30 -14.82
N ASN A 130 -2.32 13.58 -15.19
CA ASN A 130 -2.98 14.64 -14.43
C ASN A 130 -4.51 14.51 -14.45
N LYS A 131 -5.11 14.22 -15.61
CA LYS A 131 -6.56 13.98 -15.76
C LYS A 131 -7.02 12.76 -14.95
N LYS A 132 -6.35 11.61 -15.10
CA LYS A 132 -6.60 10.39 -14.29
C LYS A 132 -6.54 10.71 -12.80
N LYS A 133 -5.48 11.39 -12.35
CA LYS A 133 -5.30 11.78 -10.95
C LYS A 133 -6.41 12.70 -10.43
N GLN A 134 -6.91 13.63 -11.26
CA GLN A 134 -8.05 14.47 -10.90
C GLN A 134 -9.33 13.63 -10.74
N ILE A 135 -9.58 12.68 -11.64
CA ILE A 135 -10.74 11.78 -11.61
C ILE A 135 -10.70 10.87 -10.38
N GLU A 136 -9.58 10.23 -10.10
CA GLU A 136 -9.39 9.42 -8.88
C GLU A 136 -9.54 10.25 -7.60
N LYS A 137 -9.05 11.49 -7.61
CA LYS A 137 -9.20 12.39 -6.47
C LYS A 137 -10.67 12.75 -6.24
N LYS A 138 -11.44 12.92 -7.30
CA LYS A 138 -12.88 13.16 -7.24
C LYS A 138 -13.63 11.94 -6.71
N LEU A 139 -13.30 10.72 -7.17
CA LEU A 139 -13.84 9.46 -6.60
C LEU A 139 -13.55 9.34 -5.09
N ARG A 140 -12.30 9.56 -4.69
CA ARG A 140 -11.92 9.57 -3.27
C ARG A 140 -12.61 10.66 -2.45
N ASP A 141 -12.98 11.78 -3.06
CA ASP A 141 -13.78 12.82 -2.40
C ASP A 141 -15.27 12.39 -2.32
N MET A 142 -15.82 11.71 -3.34
CA MET A 142 -17.16 11.10 -3.31
C MET A 142 -17.29 10.04 -2.21
N GLU A 143 -16.32 9.15 -2.08
CA GLU A 143 -16.29 8.11 -1.04
C GLU A 143 -16.25 8.69 0.37
N LYS A 144 -15.44 9.74 0.56
CA LYS A 144 -15.35 10.42 1.85
C LYS A 144 -16.63 11.16 2.21
N TRP A 145 -17.25 11.80 1.22
CA TRP A 145 -18.55 12.43 1.42
C TRP A 145 -19.62 11.38 1.73
N PHE A 146 -19.64 10.26 0.99
CA PHE A 146 -20.53 9.14 1.23
C PHE A 146 -20.38 8.57 2.64
N ALA A 147 -19.14 8.40 3.12
CA ALA A 147 -18.88 7.95 4.49
C ALA A 147 -19.48 8.90 5.54
N LEU A 148 -19.45 10.22 5.31
CA LEU A 148 -20.09 11.19 6.22
C LEU A 148 -21.61 11.04 6.24
N GLN A 149 -22.23 10.72 5.10
CA GLN A 149 -23.68 10.48 5.02
C GLN A 149 -24.08 9.15 5.66
N LEU A 150 -23.31 8.08 5.42
CA LEU A 150 -23.57 6.76 6.00
C LEU A 150 -23.50 6.78 7.53
N PHE A 151 -22.54 7.51 8.10
CA PHE A 151 -22.31 7.58 9.55
C PHE A 151 -22.81 8.88 10.19
N SER A 152 -23.70 9.62 9.54
CA SER A 152 -24.34 10.79 10.15
C SER A 152 -25.26 10.37 11.31
N ALA A 153 -25.34 11.20 12.35
CA ALA A 153 -26.24 10.94 13.47
C ALA A 153 -27.70 11.21 13.02
N LYS A 154 -28.64 10.31 13.38
CA LYS A 154 -30.08 10.43 13.07
C LYS A 154 -30.73 11.79 13.39
N ASN A 155 -30.17 12.54 14.34
CA ASN A 155 -30.72 13.81 14.80
C ASN A 155 -30.10 15.04 14.10
N LYS A 156 -29.28 14.84 13.06
CA LYS A 156 -28.74 15.92 12.25
C LYS A 156 -29.68 16.32 11.11
N THR A 157 -30.98 16.36 11.36
CA THR A 157 -31.93 17.18 10.58
C THR A 157 -31.69 18.66 10.91
N THR A 158 -30.53 19.17 10.53
CA THR A 158 -30.30 20.61 10.41
C THR A 158 -30.83 21.02 9.05
N GLY A 159 -31.71 22.02 8.98
CA GLY A 159 -32.38 22.52 7.77
C GLY A 159 -31.45 23.10 6.67
N ASP A 160 -30.17 22.72 6.66
CA ASP A 160 -29.11 23.14 5.75
C ASP A 160 -28.66 22.03 4.77
N GLU A 161 -29.23 20.82 4.84
CA GLU A 161 -28.87 19.72 3.94
C GLU A 161 -29.53 19.85 2.57
N SER A 162 -28.77 19.62 1.49
CA SER A 162 -29.31 19.70 0.13
C SER A 162 -30.20 18.51 -0.20
N ILE A 163 -31.06 18.68 -1.21
CA ILE A 163 -31.92 17.62 -1.75
C ILE A 163 -31.08 16.39 -2.14
N TYR A 164 -29.88 16.60 -2.69
CA TYR A 164 -28.96 15.52 -3.08
C TYR A 164 -28.52 14.68 -1.87
N ALA A 165 -28.22 15.32 -0.74
CA ALA A 165 -27.86 14.63 0.50
C ALA A 165 -29.06 13.92 1.12
N GLN A 166 -30.21 14.58 1.19
CA GLN A 166 -31.45 14.03 1.77
C GLN A 166 -31.93 12.78 1.03
N GLN A 167 -31.88 12.78 -0.31
CA GLN A 167 -32.21 11.61 -1.12
C GLN A 167 -31.35 10.40 -0.78
N LEU A 168 -30.04 10.61 -0.62
CA LEU A 168 -29.13 9.54 -0.25
C LEU A 168 -29.38 9.06 1.18
N GLN A 169 -29.54 9.96 2.15
CA GLN A 169 -29.78 9.59 3.54
C GLN A 169 -31.07 8.79 3.70
N PHE A 170 -32.17 9.22 3.08
CA PHE A 170 -33.44 8.50 3.09
C PHE A 170 -33.29 7.08 2.53
N TRP A 171 -32.56 6.95 1.42
CA TRP A 171 -32.27 5.63 0.85
C TRP A 171 -31.42 4.78 1.79
N LEU A 172 -30.37 5.34 2.40
CA LEU A 172 -29.49 4.64 3.34
C LEU A 172 -30.26 4.15 4.58
N GLU A 173 -31.17 4.95 5.12
CA GLU A 173 -32.03 4.57 6.27
C GLU A 173 -32.81 3.30 5.99
N GLN A 174 -33.30 3.14 4.76
CA GLN A 174 -34.03 1.95 4.31
C GLN A 174 -33.10 0.77 3.96
N HIS A 175 -31.85 1.04 3.62
CA HIS A 175 -30.86 0.06 3.17
C HIS A 175 -29.80 -0.23 4.24
N GLY A 176 -30.25 -0.42 5.48
CA GLY A 176 -29.43 -1.00 6.55
C GLY A 176 -28.39 -0.07 7.19
N GLN A 177 -28.51 1.26 7.03
CA GLN A 177 -27.57 2.23 7.64
C GLN A 177 -27.35 1.99 9.15
N GLN A 178 -28.40 1.66 9.91
CA GLN A 178 -28.30 1.41 11.34
C GLN A 178 -27.37 0.23 11.67
N VAL A 179 -27.47 -0.85 10.90
CA VAL A 179 -26.61 -2.04 11.06
C VAL A 179 -25.14 -1.65 10.87
N TRP A 180 -24.84 -0.82 9.88
CA TRP A 180 -23.48 -0.35 9.63
C TRP A 180 -22.99 0.63 10.70
N GLN A 181 -23.86 1.49 11.23
CA GLN A 181 -23.56 2.39 12.35
C GLN A 181 -23.29 1.63 13.66
N GLU A 182 -23.92 0.47 13.88
CA GLU A 182 -23.58 -0.42 15.00
C GLU A 182 -22.27 -1.17 14.74
N ARG A 183 -22.08 -1.67 13.52
CA ARG A 183 -20.87 -2.38 13.10
C ARG A 183 -19.62 -1.51 13.26
N ILE A 184 -19.69 -0.22 12.93
CA ILE A 184 -18.55 0.70 13.14
C ILE A 184 -18.24 0.94 14.62
N LYS A 185 -19.24 1.01 15.50
CA LYS A 185 -19.00 1.12 16.96
C LYS A 185 -18.28 -0.11 17.49
N ALA A 186 -18.74 -1.30 17.10
CA ALA A 186 -18.09 -2.56 17.46
C ALA A 186 -16.65 -2.62 16.91
N ARG A 187 -16.44 -2.25 15.65
CA ARG A 187 -15.11 -2.27 15.02
C ARG A 187 -14.17 -1.23 15.65
N ARG A 188 -14.67 -0.05 16.03
CA ARG A 188 -13.88 0.97 16.75
C ARG A 188 -13.41 0.46 18.12
N SER A 189 -14.24 -0.29 18.83
CA SER A 189 -13.83 -0.94 20.09
C SER A 189 -12.70 -1.93 19.85
N LYS A 190 -12.82 -2.80 18.83
CA LYS A 190 -11.74 -3.73 18.44
C LYS A 190 -10.45 -3.01 18.06
N PHE A 191 -10.54 -1.89 17.34
CA PHE A 191 -9.38 -1.06 17.01
C PHE A 191 -8.70 -0.48 18.25
N ASN A 192 -9.46 -0.04 19.26
CA ASN A 192 -8.89 0.45 20.51
C ASN A 192 -8.20 -0.66 21.31
N ILE A 193 -8.77 -1.87 21.32
CA ILE A 193 -8.13 -3.06 21.89
C ILE A 193 -6.83 -3.35 21.14
N ALA A 194 -6.86 -3.33 19.81
CA ALA A 194 -5.67 -3.52 18.98
C ALA A 194 -4.58 -2.49 19.28
N LYS A 195 -4.92 -1.21 19.48
CA LYS A 195 -3.96 -0.17 19.90
C LYS A 195 -3.31 -0.53 21.25
N GLY A 196 -4.11 -0.89 22.24
CA GLY A 196 -3.62 -1.26 23.56
C GLY A 196 -2.68 -2.47 23.52
N PHE A 197 -3.07 -3.53 22.81
CA PHE A 197 -2.25 -4.72 22.62
C PHE A 197 -0.96 -4.41 21.85
N SER A 198 -1.03 -3.58 20.81
CA SER A 198 0.15 -3.22 19.99
C SER A 198 1.15 -2.37 20.75
N LEU A 199 0.68 -1.46 21.61
CA LEU A 199 1.54 -0.71 22.54
C LEU A 199 2.27 -1.67 23.49
N LEU A 200 1.54 -2.64 24.04
CA LEU A 200 2.07 -3.66 24.93
C LEU A 200 3.13 -4.51 24.21
N ALA A 201 2.81 -5.02 23.02
CA ALA A 201 3.72 -5.80 22.18
C ALA A 201 4.98 -5.01 21.81
N GLY A 202 4.84 -3.74 21.43
CA GLY A 202 5.97 -2.86 21.16
C GLY A 202 6.86 -2.61 22.38
N LEU A 203 6.27 -2.40 23.56
CA LEU A 203 7.02 -2.23 24.80
C LEU A 203 7.83 -3.49 25.15
N PHE A 204 7.19 -4.65 25.06
CA PHE A 204 7.83 -5.94 25.36
C PHE A 204 8.91 -6.30 24.32
N MET A 205 8.65 -6.07 23.04
CA MET A 205 9.66 -6.23 21.98
C MET A 205 10.84 -5.27 22.18
N GLY A 206 10.59 -4.01 22.57
CA GLY A 206 11.65 -3.05 22.86
C GLY A 206 12.51 -3.48 24.04
N LEU A 207 11.88 -3.89 25.15
CA LEU A 207 12.59 -4.44 26.31
C LEU A 207 13.40 -5.68 25.94
N GLY A 208 12.79 -6.61 25.23
CA GLY A 208 13.45 -7.81 24.74
C GLY A 208 14.64 -7.50 23.83
N SER A 209 14.47 -6.57 22.90
CA SER A 209 15.52 -6.18 21.95
C SER A 209 16.78 -5.70 22.65
N THR A 210 16.68 -5.11 23.84
CA THR A 210 17.88 -4.75 24.62
C THR A 210 18.76 -5.97 24.92
N TYR A 211 18.17 -7.13 25.25
CA TYR A 211 18.92 -8.37 25.49
C TYR A 211 19.48 -8.96 24.20
N LEU A 212 18.66 -9.02 23.13
CA LEU A 212 19.09 -9.56 21.83
C LEU A 212 20.25 -8.75 21.23
N ILE A 213 20.20 -7.42 21.33
CA ILE A 213 21.25 -6.56 20.80
C ILE A 213 22.54 -6.69 21.64
N VAL A 214 22.44 -6.84 22.97
CA VAL A 214 23.62 -7.12 23.82
C VAL A 214 24.30 -8.42 23.38
N GLU A 215 23.54 -9.48 23.11
CA GLU A 215 24.08 -10.74 22.61
C GLU A 215 24.74 -10.55 21.24
N ALA A 216 24.06 -9.87 20.30
CA ALA A 216 24.61 -9.58 18.99
C ALA A 216 25.92 -8.78 19.07
N PHE A 217 25.98 -7.74 19.91
CA PHE A 217 27.18 -6.92 20.11
C PHE A 217 28.34 -7.74 20.68
N SER A 218 28.04 -8.77 21.47
CA SER A 218 29.05 -9.66 22.04
C SER A 218 29.66 -10.61 21.01
N VAL A 219 28.90 -10.95 19.95
CA VAL A 219 29.33 -11.87 18.88
C VAL A 219 30.05 -11.13 17.75
N ILE A 220 29.65 -9.89 17.45
CA ILE A 220 30.18 -9.11 16.33
C ILE A 220 31.55 -8.51 16.71
N PRO A 221 32.67 -8.91 16.07
CA PRO A 221 34.01 -8.54 16.51
C PRO A 221 34.25 -7.03 16.68
N PHE A 222 33.73 -6.22 15.75
CA PHE A 222 33.89 -4.75 15.80
C PHE A 222 33.09 -4.08 16.93
N LEU A 223 31.96 -4.67 17.33
CA LEU A 223 31.12 -4.14 18.40
C LEU A 223 31.58 -4.63 19.78
N ALA A 224 32.11 -5.86 19.84
CA ALA A 224 32.63 -6.46 21.06
C ALA A 224 33.85 -5.70 21.63
N VAL A 225 34.61 -4.99 20.79
CA VAL A 225 35.75 -4.14 21.20
C VAL A 225 35.29 -2.87 21.92
N ILE A 226 34.05 -2.41 21.70
CA ILE A 226 33.53 -1.21 22.36
C ILE A 226 33.30 -1.51 23.85
N PRO A 227 33.80 -0.69 24.79
CA PRO A 227 33.58 -0.94 26.22
C PRO A 227 32.09 -0.99 26.56
N PHE A 228 31.70 -1.96 27.39
CA PHE A 228 30.30 -2.20 27.78
C PHE A 228 29.60 -0.96 28.35
N ALA A 229 30.33 -0.04 28.97
CA ALA A 229 29.80 1.22 29.50
C ALA A 229 29.19 2.14 28.41
N PHE A 230 29.62 2.02 27.15
CA PHE A 230 29.08 2.80 26.03
C PHE A 230 27.91 2.11 25.32
N TRP A 231 27.66 0.83 25.61
CA TRP A 231 26.59 0.07 24.95
C TRP A 231 25.20 0.67 25.19
N PRO A 232 24.83 1.17 26.39
CA PRO A 232 23.52 1.79 26.59
C PRO A 232 23.19 2.92 25.61
N ILE A 233 24.19 3.73 25.23
CA ILE A 233 24.00 4.87 24.31
C ILE A 233 23.60 4.40 22.91
N MET A 234 24.05 3.21 22.50
CA MET A 234 23.74 2.63 21.20
C MET A 234 22.50 1.74 21.25
N ILE A 235 22.39 0.89 22.29
CA ILE A 235 21.37 -0.16 22.38
C ILE A 235 19.99 0.43 22.72
N VAL A 236 19.90 1.42 23.60
CA VAL A 236 18.59 1.97 24.02
C VAL A 236 17.85 2.63 22.85
N PRO A 237 18.46 3.49 22.03
CA PRO A 237 17.78 4.04 20.85
C PRO A 237 17.34 2.96 19.86
N MET A 238 18.18 1.93 19.63
CA MET A 238 17.83 0.81 18.74
C MET A 238 16.64 0.03 19.28
N ALA A 239 16.65 -0.33 20.57
CA ALA A 239 15.56 -1.03 21.23
C ALA A 239 14.25 -0.23 21.20
N LEU A 240 14.30 1.09 21.36
CA LEU A 240 13.13 1.97 21.24
C LEU A 240 12.57 1.93 19.80
N ILE A 241 13.43 2.03 18.79
CA ILE A 241 13.00 1.97 17.39
C ILE A 241 12.38 0.60 17.07
N ALA A 242 13.01 -0.50 17.49
CA ALA A 242 12.46 -1.85 17.33
C ALA A 242 11.08 -1.98 17.99
N GLY A 243 10.94 -1.51 19.23
CA GLY A 243 9.66 -1.55 19.93
C GLY A 243 8.55 -0.77 19.22
N VAL A 244 8.85 0.46 18.75
CA VAL A 244 7.87 1.27 18.01
C VAL A 244 7.52 0.63 16.67
N ALA A 245 8.52 0.16 15.92
CA ALA A 245 8.33 -0.49 14.62
C ALA A 245 7.50 -1.78 14.75
N TYR A 246 7.82 -2.63 15.73
CA TYR A 246 7.07 -3.86 15.99
C TYR A 246 5.65 -3.59 16.49
N GLY A 247 5.46 -2.57 17.32
CA GLY A 247 4.13 -2.12 17.72
C GLY A 247 3.30 -1.64 16.53
N MET A 248 3.90 -0.92 15.58
CA MET A 248 3.21 -0.52 14.34
C MET A 248 2.88 -1.72 13.45
N LEU A 249 3.80 -2.68 13.30
CA LEU A 249 3.56 -3.93 12.57
C LEU A 249 2.39 -4.71 13.18
N THR A 250 2.41 -4.91 14.50
CA THR A 250 1.34 -5.57 15.25
C THR A 250 0.00 -4.85 15.03
N PHE A 251 -0.01 -3.52 15.12
CA PHE A 251 -1.22 -2.73 14.93
C PHE A 251 -1.78 -2.85 13.52
N ASN A 252 -0.92 -2.73 12.51
CA ASN A 252 -1.32 -2.84 11.11
C ASN A 252 -1.99 -4.20 10.85
N THR A 253 -1.32 -5.27 11.25
CA THR A 253 -1.74 -6.65 11.08
C THR A 253 -3.07 -6.95 11.74
N ILE A 254 -3.21 -6.66 13.04
CA ILE A 254 -4.45 -6.97 13.77
C ILE A 254 -5.62 -6.17 13.19
N THR A 255 -5.37 -4.92 12.78
CA THR A 255 -6.42 -4.11 12.15
C THR A 255 -6.79 -4.60 10.76
N ASP A 256 -5.86 -5.13 9.96
CA ASP A 256 -6.17 -5.80 8.69
C ASP A 256 -6.98 -7.07 8.90
N LEU A 257 -6.61 -7.89 9.89
CA LEU A 257 -7.36 -9.09 10.27
C LEU A 257 -8.81 -8.76 10.69
N ILE A 258 -9.00 -7.67 11.44
CA ILE A 258 -10.33 -7.16 11.85
C ILE A 258 -11.11 -6.59 10.66
N ASN A 259 -10.44 -5.85 9.78
CA ASN A 259 -11.04 -5.19 8.64
C ASN A 259 -11.51 -6.23 7.61
N ASN A 260 -10.60 -7.09 7.17
CA ASN A 260 -10.85 -8.09 6.15
C ASN A 260 -11.70 -9.27 6.64
N ASN A 261 -11.96 -9.37 7.96
CA ASN A 261 -12.55 -10.53 8.62
C ASN A 261 -11.81 -11.83 8.26
N THR A 262 -10.48 -11.76 8.13
CA THR A 262 -9.62 -12.80 7.54
C THR A 262 -9.90 -14.17 8.14
N VAL A 263 -9.86 -14.29 9.46
CA VAL A 263 -10.06 -15.58 10.16
C VAL A 263 -11.43 -16.21 9.84
N ILE A 264 -12.50 -15.41 9.86
CA ILE A 264 -13.86 -15.92 9.62
C ILE A 264 -14.04 -16.30 8.15
N LYS A 265 -13.60 -15.43 7.22
CA LYS A 265 -13.67 -15.71 5.78
C LYS A 265 -12.89 -16.97 5.43
N TRP A 266 -11.66 -17.06 5.95
CA TRP A 266 -10.77 -18.18 5.71
C TRP A 266 -11.33 -19.49 6.28
N TYR A 267 -11.80 -19.49 7.53
CA TYR A 267 -12.46 -20.65 8.13
C TYR A 267 -13.71 -21.09 7.34
N ASN A 268 -14.59 -20.14 6.99
CA ASN A 268 -15.81 -20.44 6.25
C ASN A 268 -15.51 -20.98 4.84
N ARG A 269 -14.47 -20.45 4.17
CA ARG A 269 -14.02 -20.92 2.87
C ARG A 269 -13.48 -22.35 2.96
N LEU A 270 -12.55 -22.63 3.87
CA LEU A 270 -12.01 -23.98 4.06
C LEU A 270 -13.12 -25.00 4.37
N ARG A 271 -14.05 -24.63 5.25
CA ARG A 271 -15.22 -25.46 5.56
C ARG A 271 -16.11 -25.67 4.34
N HIS A 272 -16.38 -24.62 3.58
CA HIS A 272 -17.18 -24.69 2.37
C HIS A 272 -16.51 -25.59 1.32
N ASP A 273 -15.22 -25.39 1.04
CA ASP A 273 -14.45 -26.17 0.06
C ASP A 273 -14.44 -27.66 0.42
N LEU A 274 -14.22 -28.01 1.70
CA LEU A 274 -14.33 -29.40 2.17
C LEU A 274 -15.74 -29.97 2.01
N SER A 275 -16.78 -29.14 2.23
CA SER A 275 -18.17 -29.57 2.07
C SER A 275 -18.59 -29.80 0.61
N GLN A 276 -17.93 -29.15 -0.34
CA GLN A 276 -18.13 -29.36 -1.78
C GLN A 276 -17.47 -30.66 -2.30
N GLY A 277 -16.62 -31.32 -1.49
CA GLY A 277 -16.02 -32.61 -1.79
C GLY A 277 -14.50 -32.67 -1.56
N LEU A 278 -13.98 -33.87 -1.40
CA LEU A 278 -12.55 -34.16 -1.19
C LEU A 278 -11.76 -34.14 -2.50
N THR A 279 -11.66 -32.98 -3.13
CA THR A 279 -10.76 -32.80 -4.27
C THR A 279 -9.30 -32.66 -3.80
N VAL A 280 -8.32 -33.01 -4.65
CA VAL A 280 -6.89 -32.85 -4.33
C VAL A 280 -6.57 -31.42 -3.90
N ARG A 281 -7.18 -30.44 -4.57
CA ARG A 281 -7.06 -29.01 -4.23
C ARG A 281 -7.60 -28.72 -2.83
N ASN A 282 -8.83 -29.12 -2.52
CA ASN A 282 -9.45 -28.79 -1.23
C ASN A 282 -8.71 -29.46 -0.06
N VAL A 283 -8.25 -30.69 -0.26
CA VAL A 283 -7.41 -31.42 0.72
C VAL A 283 -6.06 -30.72 0.88
N PHE A 284 -5.41 -30.32 -0.21
CA PHE A 284 -4.14 -29.58 -0.16
C PHE A 284 -4.28 -28.26 0.59
N MET A 285 -5.26 -27.42 0.22
CA MET A 285 -5.48 -26.11 0.85
C MET A 285 -5.79 -26.24 2.35
N THR A 286 -6.64 -27.20 2.72
CA THR A 286 -6.96 -27.47 4.13
C THR A 286 -5.75 -27.98 4.90
N THR A 287 -4.99 -28.91 4.32
CA THR A 287 -3.80 -29.47 4.99
C THR A 287 -2.74 -28.40 5.18
N MET A 288 -2.51 -27.56 4.16
CA MET A 288 -1.57 -26.44 4.22
C MET A 288 -2.00 -25.42 5.29
N ALA A 289 -3.29 -25.08 5.33
CA ALA A 289 -3.85 -24.21 6.35
C ALA A 289 -3.61 -24.72 7.78
N VAL A 290 -3.90 -25.99 8.05
CA VAL A 290 -3.67 -26.62 9.37
C VAL A 290 -2.19 -26.66 9.70
N LEU A 291 -1.35 -27.00 8.73
CA LEU A 291 0.10 -27.06 8.89
C LEU A 291 0.66 -25.68 9.25
N LEU A 292 0.28 -24.61 8.54
CA LEU A 292 0.80 -23.27 8.77
C LEU A 292 0.36 -22.69 10.12
N VAL A 293 -0.89 -22.93 10.54
CA VAL A 293 -1.33 -22.57 11.90
C VAL A 293 -0.54 -23.36 12.94
N GLY A 294 -0.31 -24.65 12.69
CA GLY A 294 0.54 -25.49 13.54
C GLY A 294 1.97 -24.95 13.65
N LEU A 295 2.57 -24.53 12.52
CA LEU A 295 3.90 -23.93 12.48
C LEU A 295 3.94 -22.59 13.22
N ALA A 296 2.94 -21.73 13.08
CA ALA A 296 2.87 -20.45 13.80
C ALA A 296 2.81 -20.65 15.33
N ILE A 297 2.04 -21.63 15.80
CA ILE A 297 1.99 -22.01 17.21
C ILE A 297 3.34 -22.58 17.67
N ALA A 298 3.94 -23.46 16.87
CA ALA A 298 5.25 -24.05 17.19
C ALA A 298 6.34 -22.97 17.28
N LEU A 299 6.40 -22.05 16.31
CA LEU A 299 7.32 -20.93 16.31
C LEU A 299 7.11 -20.04 17.53
N THR A 300 5.88 -19.74 17.91
CA THR A 300 5.57 -18.98 19.13
C THR A 300 6.16 -19.64 20.39
N ILE A 301 6.07 -20.97 20.49
CA ILE A 301 6.68 -21.71 21.61
C ILE A 301 8.21 -21.64 21.53
N CYS A 302 8.78 -21.74 20.33
CA CYS A 302 10.22 -21.57 20.14
C CYS A 302 10.66 -20.14 20.55
N THR A 303 9.95 -19.10 20.12
CA THR A 303 10.17 -17.69 20.50
C THR A 303 10.15 -17.52 22.00
N ALA A 304 9.19 -18.14 22.67
CA ALA A 304 9.13 -18.17 24.12
C ALA A 304 10.39 -18.79 24.74
N GLY A 305 10.84 -19.93 24.20
CA GLY A 305 12.06 -20.60 24.62
C GLY A 305 13.32 -19.76 24.40
N THR A 306 13.42 -19.04 23.28
CA THR A 306 14.53 -18.11 23.01
C THR A 306 14.54 -16.98 24.04
N TRP A 307 13.40 -16.32 24.26
CA TRP A 307 13.31 -15.22 25.23
C TRP A 307 13.62 -15.65 26.64
N TRP A 308 13.15 -16.84 27.04
CA TRP A 308 13.52 -17.44 28.31
C TRP A 308 15.04 -17.63 28.42
N THR A 309 15.63 -18.29 27.41
CA THR A 309 17.07 -18.58 27.35
C THR A 309 17.91 -17.31 27.40
N VAL A 310 17.56 -16.32 26.58
CA VAL A 310 18.22 -15.02 26.49
C VAL A 310 18.10 -14.27 27.82
N ALA A 311 16.91 -14.21 28.42
CA ALA A 311 16.73 -13.53 29.70
C ALA A 311 17.52 -14.18 30.85
N THR A 312 17.74 -15.51 30.80
CA THR A 312 18.52 -16.22 31.82
C THR A 312 20.03 -16.18 31.61
N ASN A 313 20.50 -16.09 30.36
CA ASN A 313 21.93 -16.23 30.04
C ASN A 313 22.61 -14.91 29.58
N ALA A 314 21.85 -13.96 29.04
CA ALA A 314 22.41 -12.71 28.56
C ALA A 314 22.75 -11.78 29.72
N ARG A 315 23.88 -11.09 29.61
CA ARG A 315 24.27 -10.04 30.56
C ARG A 315 23.28 -8.88 30.45
N PRO A 316 22.56 -8.50 31.52
CA PRO A 316 21.63 -7.38 31.45
C PRO A 316 22.38 -6.06 31.22
N LEU A 317 21.78 -5.20 30.38
CA LEU A 317 22.35 -3.89 30.04
C LEU A 317 22.38 -2.93 31.25
N PHE A 318 21.35 -3.00 32.09
CA PHE A 318 21.20 -2.20 33.30
C PHE A 318 21.00 -3.07 34.53
N GLU A 319 21.42 -2.57 35.70
CA GLU A 319 21.31 -3.30 36.96
C GLU A 319 19.86 -3.59 37.38
N TRP A 320 18.93 -2.68 37.06
CA TRP A 320 17.51 -2.87 37.37
C TRP A 320 16.88 -4.05 36.61
N MET A 321 17.42 -4.40 35.43
CA MET A 321 16.92 -5.54 34.64
C MET A 321 17.16 -6.88 35.36
N LYS A 322 18.18 -6.98 36.22
CA LYS A 322 18.39 -8.14 37.11
C LYS A 322 17.29 -8.29 38.16
N ARG A 323 16.61 -7.19 38.50
CA ARG A 323 15.54 -7.15 39.51
C ARG A 323 14.16 -7.38 38.89
N MET A 324 14.06 -7.49 37.56
CA MET A 324 12.81 -7.79 36.90
C MET A 324 12.38 -9.22 37.27
N PRO A 325 11.14 -9.43 37.73
CA PRO A 325 10.68 -10.78 38.06
C PRO A 325 10.80 -11.72 36.86
N SER A 326 11.31 -12.92 37.08
CA SER A 326 11.57 -13.90 36.01
C SER A 326 10.32 -14.26 35.19
N PHE A 327 9.13 -14.21 35.80
CA PHE A 327 7.88 -14.43 35.06
C PHE A 327 7.57 -13.34 34.03
N VAL A 328 8.09 -12.12 34.17
CA VAL A 328 7.86 -11.03 33.20
C VAL A 328 8.60 -11.31 31.90
N MET A 329 9.89 -11.58 31.97
CA MET A 329 10.69 -11.92 30.78
C MET A 329 10.47 -13.35 30.29
N GLY A 330 10.13 -14.26 31.22
CA GLY A 330 10.03 -15.69 30.93
C GLY A 330 8.63 -16.18 30.57
N VAL A 331 7.57 -15.44 30.89
CA VAL A 331 6.18 -15.82 30.57
C VAL A 331 5.46 -14.69 29.85
N ILE A 332 5.39 -13.50 30.45
CA ILE A 332 4.57 -12.41 29.91
C ILE A 332 5.10 -11.91 28.56
N ASN A 333 6.40 -11.63 28.47
CA ASN A 333 7.05 -11.17 27.25
C ASN A 333 6.83 -12.16 26.09
N PRO A 334 7.24 -13.45 26.22
CA PRO A 334 6.90 -14.51 25.27
C PRO A 334 5.44 -14.60 24.83
N VAL A 335 4.50 -14.52 25.77
CA VAL A 335 3.08 -14.65 25.46
C VAL A 335 2.62 -13.47 24.61
N ILE A 336 3.05 -12.26 24.92
CA ILE A 336 2.62 -11.06 24.19
C ILE A 336 3.29 -10.98 22.81
N THR A 337 4.61 -11.20 22.74
CA THR A 337 5.32 -11.21 21.45
C THR A 337 4.89 -12.39 20.60
N GLY A 338 4.69 -13.57 21.20
CA GLY A 338 4.16 -14.76 20.55
C GLY A 338 2.75 -14.59 20.01
N LEU A 339 1.82 -14.05 20.80
CA LEU A 339 0.47 -13.76 20.31
C LEU A 339 0.47 -12.74 19.18
N SER A 340 1.38 -11.76 19.22
CA SER A 340 1.55 -10.81 18.11
C SER A 340 2.03 -11.51 16.83
N ALA A 341 3.06 -12.37 16.95
CA ALA A 341 3.56 -13.18 15.85
C ALA A 341 2.46 -14.08 15.27
N ILE A 342 1.62 -14.72 16.10
CA ILE A 342 0.49 -15.53 15.61
C ILE A 342 -0.45 -14.70 14.72
N PHE A 343 -0.80 -13.47 15.11
CA PHE A 343 -1.67 -12.64 14.28
C PHE A 343 -1.00 -12.27 12.95
N PHE A 344 0.31 -11.99 12.98
CA PHE A 344 1.10 -11.71 11.79
C PHE A 344 1.12 -12.90 10.84
N ASN A 345 1.49 -14.07 11.36
CA ASN A 345 1.62 -15.29 10.58
C ASN A 345 0.27 -15.72 10.00
N ILE A 346 -0.82 -15.63 10.77
CA ILE A 346 -2.17 -15.96 10.27
C ILE A 346 -2.59 -15.03 9.14
N GLN A 347 -2.39 -13.71 9.29
CA GLN A 347 -2.81 -12.74 8.28
C GLN A 347 -2.03 -12.96 6.98
N ASN A 348 -0.70 -12.98 7.04
CA ASN A 348 0.14 -13.13 5.85
C ASN A 348 0.02 -14.52 5.22
N THR A 349 -0.14 -15.57 6.03
CA THR A 349 -0.41 -16.93 5.52
C THR A 349 -1.72 -16.98 4.74
N ALA A 350 -2.77 -16.32 5.23
CA ALA A 350 -4.05 -16.31 4.52
C ALA A 350 -3.91 -15.65 3.14
N GLU A 351 -3.18 -14.54 3.04
CA GLU A 351 -2.87 -13.86 1.77
C GLU A 351 -2.01 -14.74 0.84
N SER A 352 -1.01 -15.44 1.38
CA SER A 352 -0.20 -16.40 0.61
C SER A 352 -1.01 -17.58 0.07
N LEU A 353 -1.94 -18.10 0.86
CA LEU A 353 -2.84 -19.15 0.42
C LEU A 353 -3.80 -18.64 -0.66
N ASP A 354 -4.24 -17.39 -0.58
CA ASP A 354 -5.05 -16.76 -1.63
C ASP A 354 -4.26 -16.64 -2.94
N LEU A 355 -2.98 -16.23 -2.88
CA LEU A 355 -2.08 -16.21 -4.04
C LEU A 355 -1.90 -17.60 -4.67
N ILE A 356 -1.70 -18.63 -3.84
CA ILE A 356 -1.55 -20.02 -4.30
C ILE A 356 -2.85 -20.52 -4.92
N ASP A 357 -4.00 -20.21 -4.30
CA ASP A 357 -5.28 -20.66 -4.80
C ASP A 357 -5.63 -20.00 -6.14
N GLU A 358 -5.38 -18.70 -6.30
CA GLU A 358 -5.50 -18.00 -7.59
C GLU A 358 -4.62 -18.64 -8.66
N ALA A 359 -3.38 -19.03 -8.30
CA ALA A 359 -2.48 -19.69 -9.23
C ALA A 359 -3.00 -21.08 -9.67
N ILE A 360 -3.57 -21.86 -8.74
CA ILE A 360 -4.11 -23.21 -8.97
C ILE A 360 -5.46 -23.19 -9.71
N GLN A 361 -6.30 -22.17 -9.48
CA GLN A 361 -7.65 -22.09 -10.07
C GLN A 361 -7.67 -21.95 -11.60
N GLY A 362 -6.60 -21.43 -12.23
CA GLY A 362 -6.56 -21.38 -13.69
C GLY A 362 -6.40 -22.79 -14.30
N ASN A 363 -7.34 -23.18 -15.16
CA ASN A 363 -7.45 -24.50 -15.81
C ASN A 363 -6.22 -24.97 -16.64
N GLU A 364 -5.17 -24.16 -16.75
CA GLU A 364 -3.94 -24.50 -17.47
C GLU A 364 -2.82 -24.91 -16.50
N ASN A 365 -2.14 -26.02 -16.77
CA ASN A 365 -0.96 -26.47 -16.03
C ASN A 365 0.15 -25.40 -16.04
N ILE A 366 0.90 -25.25 -14.94
CA ILE A 366 2.00 -24.26 -14.79
C ILE A 366 3.02 -24.33 -15.94
N PHE A 367 3.33 -25.55 -16.40
CA PHE A 367 4.21 -25.79 -17.56
C PHE A 367 3.60 -25.30 -18.87
N GLN A 368 2.30 -25.49 -19.07
CA GLN A 368 1.60 -25.01 -20.26
C GLN A 368 1.55 -23.49 -20.29
N ARG A 369 1.28 -22.84 -19.14
CA ARG A 369 1.32 -21.37 -19.01
C ARG A 369 2.70 -20.82 -19.31
N THR A 370 3.75 -21.42 -18.74
CA THR A 370 5.14 -21.01 -18.97
C THR A 370 5.54 -21.20 -20.44
N TYR A 371 5.19 -22.35 -21.03
CA TYR A 371 5.43 -22.62 -22.45
C TYR A 371 4.71 -21.61 -23.34
N ARG A 372 3.43 -21.36 -23.09
CA ARG A 372 2.61 -20.39 -23.81
C ARG A 372 3.20 -18.99 -23.71
N ALA A 373 3.51 -18.51 -22.51
CA ALA A 373 4.14 -17.22 -22.29
C ALA A 373 5.49 -17.08 -23.03
N ILE A 374 6.32 -18.13 -23.05
CA ILE A 374 7.58 -18.14 -23.81
C ILE A 374 7.29 -18.09 -25.32
N THR A 375 6.34 -18.90 -25.81
CA THR A 375 6.02 -18.97 -27.25
C THR A 375 5.41 -17.67 -27.76
N GLU A 376 4.50 -17.05 -27.00
CA GLU A 376 3.90 -15.75 -27.30
C GLU A 376 4.96 -14.63 -27.23
N SER A 377 5.83 -14.64 -26.22
CA SER A 377 6.94 -13.69 -26.13
C SER A 377 7.91 -13.83 -27.30
N LEU A 378 8.24 -15.06 -27.70
CA LEU A 378 9.14 -15.32 -28.83
C LEU A 378 8.50 -14.94 -30.17
N ALA A 379 7.20 -15.20 -30.34
CA ALA A 379 6.43 -14.78 -31.50
C ALA A 379 6.38 -13.24 -31.60
N HIS A 380 6.10 -12.57 -30.47
CA HIS A 380 6.08 -11.12 -30.38
C HIS A 380 7.44 -10.49 -30.70
N LEU A 381 8.54 -11.04 -30.18
CA LEU A 381 9.90 -10.59 -30.48
C LEU A 381 10.24 -10.78 -31.96
N ARG A 382 9.91 -11.93 -32.57
CA ARG A 382 10.13 -12.15 -34.01
C ARG A 382 9.38 -11.17 -34.91
N ALA A 383 8.18 -10.76 -34.48
CA ALA A 383 7.35 -9.79 -35.19
C ALA A 383 7.88 -8.34 -35.06
N THR A 384 8.37 -7.97 -33.88
CA THR A 384 8.75 -6.58 -33.57
C THR A 384 10.23 -6.26 -33.74
N GLU A 385 11.10 -7.27 -33.74
CA GLU A 385 12.55 -7.09 -33.66
C GLU A 385 13.28 -7.82 -34.79
N ASN A 386 14.46 -7.32 -35.16
CA ASN A 386 15.41 -8.07 -35.99
C ASN A 386 16.28 -9.01 -35.14
N TRP A 387 17.02 -9.90 -35.80
CA TRP A 387 17.86 -10.88 -35.13
C TRP A 387 18.89 -10.25 -34.18
N LEU A 388 19.57 -9.17 -34.57
CA LEU A 388 20.57 -8.52 -33.72
C LEU A 388 19.97 -7.90 -32.46
N GLN A 389 18.70 -7.47 -32.51
CA GLN A 389 17.96 -7.02 -31.33
C GLN A 389 17.54 -8.19 -30.43
N ILE A 390 17.11 -9.31 -31.02
CA ILE A 390 16.71 -10.53 -30.30
C ILE A 390 17.90 -11.15 -29.55
N VAL A 391 19.07 -11.26 -30.20
CA VAL A 391 20.28 -11.85 -29.61
C VAL A 391 21.11 -10.86 -28.80
N ASN A 392 20.53 -9.71 -28.41
CA ASN A 392 21.22 -8.71 -27.60
C ASN A 392 21.86 -9.37 -26.36
N PRO A 393 23.20 -9.46 -26.30
CA PRO A 393 23.87 -10.28 -25.29
C PRO A 393 23.64 -9.73 -23.89
N PHE A 394 23.58 -8.41 -23.74
CA PHE A 394 23.32 -7.75 -22.46
C PHE A 394 21.89 -7.98 -21.97
N ARG A 395 20.89 -7.95 -22.88
CA ARG A 395 19.50 -8.29 -22.54
C ARG A 395 19.36 -9.76 -22.13
N LEU A 396 20.05 -10.67 -22.83
CA LEU A 396 20.05 -12.09 -22.49
C LEU A 396 20.64 -12.30 -21.09
N ILE A 397 21.78 -11.67 -20.79
CA ILE A 397 22.35 -11.70 -19.42
C ILE A 397 21.34 -11.16 -18.43
N LEU A 398 20.70 -10.00 -18.67
CA LEU A 398 19.69 -9.43 -17.78
C LEU A 398 18.53 -10.41 -17.51
N LYS A 399 17.97 -11.04 -18.55
CA LYS A 399 16.85 -11.98 -18.41
C LYS A 399 17.26 -13.28 -17.71
N LEU A 400 18.46 -13.78 -17.99
CA LEU A 400 19.00 -14.99 -17.37
C LEU A 400 19.51 -14.76 -15.94
N THR A 401 19.76 -13.52 -15.55
CA THR A 401 20.29 -13.21 -14.22
C THR A 401 19.25 -12.61 -13.30
N ILE A 402 18.47 -11.60 -13.70
CA ILE A 402 17.62 -10.83 -12.77
C ILE A 402 16.54 -11.68 -12.11
N THR A 403 15.76 -12.45 -12.87
CA THR A 403 14.67 -13.25 -12.30
C THR A 403 15.21 -14.41 -11.44
N PRO A 404 16.18 -15.22 -11.91
CA PRO A 404 16.77 -16.26 -11.06
C PRO A 404 17.47 -15.69 -9.83
N LEU A 405 18.17 -14.56 -9.97
CA LEU A 405 18.82 -13.90 -8.85
C LEU A 405 17.81 -13.36 -7.84
N ARG A 406 16.65 -12.83 -8.26
CA ARG A 406 15.57 -12.45 -7.34
C ARG A 406 15.07 -13.63 -6.51
N ILE A 407 14.89 -14.80 -7.13
CA ILE A 407 14.50 -16.04 -6.44
C ILE A 407 15.62 -16.47 -5.47
N LEU A 408 16.88 -16.46 -5.91
CA LEU A 408 18.03 -16.83 -5.08
C LEU A 408 18.23 -15.88 -3.90
N LEU A 409 18.05 -14.57 -4.10
CA LEU A 409 18.13 -13.57 -3.03
C LEU A 409 16.99 -13.74 -2.04
N PHE A 410 15.77 -14.06 -2.51
CA PHE A 410 14.65 -14.37 -1.63
C PHE A 410 14.92 -15.63 -0.80
N LEU A 411 15.36 -16.73 -1.42
CA LEU A 411 15.76 -17.94 -0.70
C LEU A 411 16.92 -17.68 0.28
N GLY A 412 17.88 -16.86 -0.14
CA GLY A 412 19.00 -16.43 0.71
C GLY A 412 18.54 -15.64 1.93
N HIS A 413 17.54 -14.76 1.77
CA HIS A 413 16.87 -14.05 2.86
C HIS A 413 16.18 -15.02 3.83
N LEU A 414 15.40 -15.97 3.33
CA LEU A 414 14.75 -16.98 4.18
C LEU A 414 15.77 -17.78 4.99
N ILE A 415 16.91 -18.14 4.39
CA ILE A 415 18.01 -18.80 5.12
C ILE A 415 18.62 -17.85 6.16
N SER A 416 18.85 -16.59 5.79
CA SER A 416 19.43 -15.55 6.63
C SER A 416 18.61 -15.30 7.90
N ILE A 417 17.27 -15.33 7.82
CA ILE A 417 16.39 -15.24 8.98
C ILE A 417 16.27 -16.58 9.70
N ALA A 418 16.14 -17.70 8.97
CA ALA A 418 16.02 -19.01 9.60
C ALA A 418 17.24 -19.38 10.46
N VAL A 419 18.43 -18.88 10.14
CA VAL A 419 19.64 -19.05 10.96
C VAL A 419 19.59 -18.25 12.28
N THR A 420 18.80 -17.17 12.32
CA THR A 420 18.49 -16.42 13.55
C THR A 420 17.31 -16.98 14.31
N SER A 421 16.55 -17.89 13.69
CA SER A 421 15.30 -18.38 14.24
C SER A 421 15.46 -19.09 15.57
N ASP A 422 14.34 -19.12 16.28
CA ASP A 422 14.25 -19.52 17.65
C ASP A 422 14.85 -20.89 17.94
N ARG A 423 15.87 -20.90 18.80
CA ARG A 423 16.55 -22.13 19.21
C ARG A 423 15.82 -22.69 20.43
N MET A 424 14.97 -23.69 20.19
CA MET A 424 14.36 -24.44 21.28
C MET A 424 15.33 -25.52 21.79
N PRO A 425 15.66 -25.53 23.10
CA PRO A 425 16.40 -26.64 23.70
C PRO A 425 15.69 -27.98 23.44
N GLY A 426 16.42 -28.96 22.89
CA GLY A 426 15.92 -30.30 22.60
C GLY A 426 15.35 -30.52 21.19
N VAL A 427 15.24 -29.47 20.36
CA VAL A 427 14.87 -29.61 18.93
C VAL A 427 16.15 -29.57 18.06
N PRO A 428 16.35 -30.52 17.13
CA PRO A 428 17.48 -30.46 16.21
C PRO A 428 17.48 -29.13 15.42
N GLN A 429 18.63 -28.46 15.38
CA GLN A 429 18.74 -27.13 14.78
C GLN A 429 18.30 -27.09 13.31
N ILE A 430 18.55 -28.17 12.55
CA ILE A 430 18.10 -28.29 11.16
C ILE A 430 16.57 -28.26 11.06
N VAL A 431 15.86 -28.90 11.99
CA VAL A 431 14.39 -28.92 12.00
C VAL A 431 13.84 -27.53 12.34
N ALA A 432 14.44 -26.83 13.31
CA ALA A 432 14.06 -25.46 13.65
C ALA A 432 14.28 -24.50 12.47
N VAL A 433 15.45 -24.57 11.82
CA VAL A 433 15.78 -23.76 10.63
C VAL A 433 14.81 -24.05 9.48
N LEU A 434 14.50 -25.32 9.18
CA LEU A 434 13.56 -25.68 8.12
C LEU A 434 12.13 -25.20 8.43
N THR A 435 11.70 -25.34 9.69
CA THR A 435 10.39 -24.87 10.16
C THR A 435 10.27 -23.36 10.00
N ALA A 436 11.29 -22.62 10.45
CA ALA A 436 11.34 -21.17 10.30
C ALA A 436 11.37 -20.76 8.83
N MET A 437 12.23 -21.35 8.01
CA MET A 437 12.33 -21.04 6.58
C MET A 437 11.00 -21.23 5.84
N ILE A 438 10.26 -22.30 6.15
CA ILE A 438 8.94 -22.55 5.54
C ILE A 438 7.93 -21.50 6.03
N SER A 439 7.85 -21.25 7.34
CA SER A 439 6.91 -20.26 7.87
C SER A 439 7.18 -18.87 7.31
N GLU A 440 8.43 -18.40 7.39
CA GLU A 440 8.84 -17.09 6.85
C GLU A 440 8.56 -17.01 5.35
N GLY A 441 8.74 -18.11 4.61
CA GLY A 441 8.44 -18.16 3.18
C GLY A 441 6.96 -17.86 2.86
N PHE A 442 6.03 -18.36 3.67
CA PHE A 442 4.60 -18.06 3.55
C PHE A 442 4.22 -16.71 4.17
N GLU A 443 4.99 -16.22 5.13
CA GLU A 443 4.81 -14.92 5.76
C GLU A 443 5.23 -13.76 4.83
N ASP A 444 6.32 -13.94 4.09
CA ASP A 444 6.91 -12.91 3.24
C ASP A 444 6.40 -12.95 1.79
N ALA A 445 5.87 -14.09 1.35
CA ALA A 445 5.36 -14.27 -0.01
C ALA A 445 4.43 -13.14 -0.48
N PRO A 446 3.46 -12.63 0.32
CA PRO A 446 2.57 -11.56 -0.13
C PRO A 446 3.32 -10.27 -0.44
N TYR A 447 4.46 -9.99 0.20
CA TYR A 447 5.23 -8.77 -0.03
C TYR A 447 5.97 -8.81 -1.38
N PHE A 448 6.38 -9.98 -1.84
CA PHE A 448 7.31 -10.13 -2.97
C PHE A 448 6.74 -10.87 -4.20
N ILE A 449 5.67 -11.66 -4.02
CA ILE A 449 4.97 -12.39 -5.07
C ILE A 449 3.67 -11.65 -5.37
N GLY A 450 3.66 -10.87 -6.45
CA GLY A 450 2.48 -10.09 -6.82
C GLY A 450 1.33 -10.98 -7.32
N HIS A 451 0.10 -10.51 -7.11
CA HIS A 451 -1.06 -10.99 -7.85
C HIS A 451 -0.80 -10.73 -9.34
N ALA A 452 -0.49 -11.79 -10.09
CA ALA A 452 -0.45 -11.70 -11.53
C ALA A 452 -1.89 -11.54 -12.01
N HIS A 453 -2.43 -10.32 -11.98
CA HIS A 453 -3.60 -10.00 -12.76
C HIS A 453 -3.21 -10.29 -14.21
N PRO A 454 -3.82 -11.30 -14.86
CA PRO A 454 -3.61 -11.47 -16.29
C PRO A 454 -3.96 -10.12 -16.89
N ALA A 455 -3.09 -9.62 -17.78
CA ALA A 455 -3.45 -8.51 -18.64
C ALA A 455 -4.59 -9.01 -19.53
N HIS A 456 -5.80 -9.03 -18.99
CA HIS A 456 -6.99 -9.30 -19.76
C HIS A 456 -7.07 -8.15 -20.76
N ASP A 457 -7.00 -8.53 -22.03
CA ASP A 457 -7.26 -7.66 -23.16
C ASP A 457 -8.51 -6.82 -22.88
N SER A 458 -8.51 -5.62 -23.45
CA SER A 458 -9.49 -4.54 -23.35
C SER A 458 -10.93 -4.96 -23.68
N HIS A 459 -11.50 -5.86 -22.89
CA HIS A 459 -12.92 -6.14 -22.87
C HIS A 459 -13.59 -5.08 -21.97
N PRO A 460 -14.83 -4.68 -22.28
CA PRO A 460 -15.59 -3.80 -21.40
C PRO A 460 -15.82 -4.54 -20.07
N HIS A 461 -15.04 -4.17 -19.05
CA HIS A 461 -15.26 -4.66 -17.70
C HIS A 461 -16.69 -4.34 -17.28
N ASP A 462 -17.38 -5.34 -16.73
CA ASP A 462 -18.65 -5.10 -16.06
C ASP A 462 -18.45 -4.09 -14.92
N PHE A 463 -19.49 -3.29 -14.64
CA PHE A 463 -19.41 -2.25 -13.62
C PHE A 463 -19.05 -2.82 -12.25
N ARG A 464 -19.54 -4.02 -11.88
CA ARG A 464 -19.18 -4.65 -10.60
C ARG A 464 -17.69 -4.98 -10.54
N THR A 465 -17.08 -5.42 -11.65
CA THR A 465 -15.63 -5.66 -11.72
C THR A 465 -14.84 -4.37 -11.54
N LEU A 466 -15.24 -3.29 -12.22
CA LEU A 466 -14.60 -1.97 -12.06
C LEU A 466 -14.75 -1.43 -10.63
N LEU A 467 -15.91 -1.63 -10.01
CA LEU A 467 -16.18 -1.21 -8.64
C LEU A 467 -15.29 -1.96 -7.66
N LYS A 468 -15.22 -3.29 -7.82
CA LYS A 468 -14.36 -4.16 -7.02
C LYS A 468 -12.89 -3.78 -7.17
N GLU A 469 -12.39 -3.68 -8.39
CA GLU A 469 -11.00 -3.30 -8.66
C GLU A 469 -10.64 -1.94 -8.04
N HIS A 470 -11.56 -0.96 -8.10
CA HIS A 470 -11.31 0.37 -7.54
C HIS A 470 -11.30 0.40 -6.01
N LEU A 471 -12.23 -0.33 -5.37
CA LEU A 471 -12.41 -0.29 -3.92
C LEU A 471 -11.50 -1.28 -3.18
N ASP A 472 -11.18 -2.42 -3.79
CA ASP A 472 -10.24 -3.43 -3.28
C ASP A 472 -8.78 -3.09 -3.64
N GLY A 473 -8.52 -2.32 -4.71
CA GLY A 473 -7.15 -1.98 -5.18
C GLY A 473 -6.30 -1.11 -4.24
N ASP A 474 -6.80 -0.79 -3.05
CA ASP A 474 -6.05 -0.12 -1.96
C ASP A 474 -5.56 -1.13 -0.89
N GLU A 475 -5.67 -2.44 -1.12
CA GLU A 475 -5.25 -3.48 -0.17
C GLU A 475 -3.72 -3.53 0.01
N GLY A 476 -3.25 -2.79 1.02
CA GLY A 476 -2.10 -3.10 1.89
C GLY A 476 -0.69 -2.98 1.32
N HIS A 477 -0.42 -3.58 0.15
CA HIS A 477 0.94 -3.88 -0.31
C HIS A 477 1.14 -3.46 -1.77
N THR A 478 2.16 -2.65 -2.02
CA THR A 478 2.52 -2.22 -3.39
C THR A 478 3.69 -3.04 -3.89
N HIS A 479 3.51 -3.85 -4.93
CA HIS A 479 4.58 -4.67 -5.51
C HIS A 479 5.42 -3.91 -6.56
N ASP A 480 5.06 -2.67 -6.87
CA ASP A 480 5.74 -1.85 -7.87
C ASP A 480 7.09 -1.34 -7.35
N GLY A 481 8.11 -2.18 -7.48
CA GLY A 481 9.50 -1.82 -7.18
C GLY A 481 9.86 -1.93 -5.71
N ASP A 482 9.66 -3.11 -5.13
CA ASP A 482 10.18 -3.48 -3.82
C ASP A 482 11.70 -3.15 -3.67
N ILE A 483 12.14 -2.92 -2.43
CA ILE A 483 13.54 -2.57 -2.13
C ILE A 483 14.55 -3.55 -2.79
N PRO A 484 14.40 -4.89 -2.67
CA PRO A 484 15.33 -5.83 -3.30
C PRO A 484 15.43 -5.68 -4.83
N THR A 485 14.29 -5.54 -5.52
CA THR A 485 14.24 -5.35 -6.96
C THR A 485 14.82 -4.00 -7.36
N TRP A 486 14.58 -2.95 -6.57
CA TRP A 486 15.17 -1.64 -6.80
C TRP A 486 16.70 -1.68 -6.70
N VAL A 487 17.25 -2.31 -5.65
CA VAL A 487 18.71 -2.49 -5.49
C VAL A 487 19.27 -3.27 -6.68
N LEU A 488 18.64 -4.40 -7.03
CA LEU A 488 19.10 -5.25 -8.13
C LEU A 488 19.08 -4.51 -9.48
N LYS A 489 18.01 -3.77 -9.78
CA LYS A 489 17.90 -2.95 -11.00
C LYS A 489 18.90 -1.79 -11.02
N THR A 490 19.27 -1.26 -9.85
CA THR A 490 20.23 -0.16 -9.72
C THR A 490 21.66 -0.66 -9.96
N ILE A 491 22.05 -1.79 -9.39
CA ILE A 491 23.38 -2.39 -9.60
C ILE A 491 23.54 -2.86 -11.05
N THR A 492 22.46 -3.34 -11.67
CA THR A 492 22.45 -3.79 -13.08
C THR A 492 22.22 -2.65 -14.08
N LEU A 493 22.13 -1.38 -13.64
CA LEU A 493 21.90 -0.22 -14.50
C LEU A 493 22.92 -0.08 -15.65
N PRO A 494 24.25 -0.32 -15.46
CA PRO A 494 25.20 -0.30 -16.56
C PRO A 494 24.87 -1.33 -17.65
N LEU A 495 24.37 -2.51 -17.25
CA LEU A 495 24.00 -3.57 -18.18
C LEU A 495 22.71 -3.23 -18.95
N TYR A 496 21.74 -2.57 -18.30
CA TYR A 496 20.58 -1.97 -18.99
C TYR A 496 21.01 -0.91 -20.01
N ALA A 497 22.02 -0.09 -19.71
CA ALA A 497 22.52 0.93 -20.62
C ALA A 497 23.18 0.31 -21.85
N LEU A 498 24.02 -0.70 -21.65
CA LEU A 498 24.63 -1.47 -22.75
C LEU A 498 23.57 -2.18 -23.60
N ALA A 499 22.56 -2.77 -22.97
CA ALA A 499 21.45 -3.39 -23.67
C ALA A 499 20.66 -2.36 -24.51
N ALA A 500 20.42 -1.15 -23.98
CA ALA A 500 19.73 -0.08 -24.69
C ALA A 500 20.55 0.48 -25.86
N LEU A 501 21.85 0.69 -25.67
CA LEU A 501 22.77 1.13 -26.73
C LEU A 501 22.83 0.12 -27.86
N TRP A 502 22.96 -1.17 -27.53
CA TRP A 502 22.93 -2.25 -28.51
C TRP A 502 21.60 -2.30 -29.26
N ASP A 503 20.47 -2.24 -28.54
CA ASP A 503 19.14 -2.32 -29.14
C ASP A 503 18.84 -1.12 -30.04
N SER A 504 19.26 0.09 -29.65
CA SER A 504 19.14 1.29 -30.50
C SER A 504 20.01 1.17 -31.75
N GLY A 505 21.28 0.77 -31.61
CA GLY A 505 22.17 0.55 -32.75
C GLY A 505 21.67 -0.52 -33.72
N ALA A 506 21.28 -1.68 -33.20
CA ALA A 506 20.75 -2.80 -33.99
C ALA A 506 19.40 -2.47 -34.65
N SER A 507 18.57 -1.61 -34.04
CA SER A 507 17.29 -1.20 -34.62
C SER A 507 17.43 -0.40 -35.91
N THR A 508 18.60 0.20 -36.19
CA THR A 508 18.84 0.94 -37.44
C THR A 508 18.72 0.05 -38.68
N LEU A 509 18.92 -1.26 -38.54
CA LEU A 509 18.72 -2.25 -39.60
C LEU A 509 17.24 -2.49 -39.94
N ASN A 510 16.30 -2.02 -39.11
CA ASN A 510 14.88 -2.05 -39.42
C ASN A 510 14.52 -1.02 -40.52
N ARG A 511 15.40 -0.06 -40.80
CA ARG A 511 15.21 1.00 -41.81
C ARG A 511 15.09 0.47 -43.24
N SER A 512 15.63 -0.72 -43.53
CA SER A 512 15.59 -1.33 -44.87
C SER A 512 14.29 -2.08 -45.18
N GLN A 513 13.38 -2.25 -44.21
CA GLN A 513 12.15 -3.04 -44.39
C GLN A 513 10.84 -2.22 -44.38
N GLY A 514 10.91 -0.89 -44.18
CA GLY A 514 9.74 -0.07 -43.83
C GLY A 514 9.49 1.17 -44.68
N TYR A 515 9.84 1.18 -45.97
CA TYR A 515 9.41 2.26 -46.88
C TYR A 515 8.07 1.92 -47.53
N LYS A 516 7.01 1.81 -46.73
CA LYS A 516 5.63 1.99 -47.18
C LYS A 516 4.72 2.28 -45.99
N GLN A 517 4.09 3.44 -46.07
CA GLN A 517 2.81 3.81 -45.44
C GLN A 517 2.87 4.34 -44.01
N LYS A 518 3.08 5.67 -43.91
CA LYS A 518 2.68 6.49 -42.74
C LYS A 518 1.46 7.38 -43.06
N GLU A 519 0.76 7.12 -44.16
CA GLU A 519 -0.47 7.80 -44.53
C GLU A 519 -1.57 6.75 -44.68
N GLU A 520 -2.66 6.95 -43.93
CA GLU A 520 -3.91 6.18 -43.94
C GLU A 520 -3.89 4.78 -43.31
N SER A 521 -4.02 4.71 -41.98
CA SER A 521 -4.91 3.72 -41.32
C SER A 521 -5.11 4.09 -39.85
N ILE A 522 -6.07 4.97 -39.60
CA ILE A 522 -6.76 5.03 -38.32
C ILE A 522 -7.73 3.83 -38.36
N GLN A 523 -7.37 2.71 -37.72
CA GLN A 523 -8.21 1.58 -37.27
C GLN A 523 -7.50 0.22 -37.42
N SER A 524 -6.45 -0.02 -36.63
CA SER A 524 -6.13 -1.36 -36.11
C SER A 524 -5.15 -1.20 -34.94
N PRO A 525 -5.38 -1.81 -33.75
CA PRO A 525 -4.48 -1.64 -32.60
C PRO A 525 -3.21 -2.48 -32.68
N TYR A 526 -3.05 -3.34 -33.69
CA TYR A 526 -1.96 -4.33 -33.72
C TYR A 526 -1.37 -4.49 -35.13
N THR A 527 -0.57 -3.52 -35.56
CA THR A 527 0.48 -3.77 -36.57
C THR A 527 1.84 -3.57 -35.91
N HIS A 528 2.31 -4.62 -35.26
CA HIS A 528 3.66 -4.73 -34.70
C HIS A 528 4.69 -4.77 -35.84
N GLN A 529 5.10 -3.60 -36.33
CA GLN A 529 6.16 -3.50 -37.33
C GLN A 529 7.51 -3.19 -36.67
N ARG A 530 8.57 -3.73 -37.27
CA ARG A 530 9.95 -3.44 -36.91
C ARG A 530 10.23 -1.95 -37.15
N ARG A 531 10.46 -1.19 -36.08
CA ARG A 531 10.79 0.24 -36.15
C ARG A 531 12.21 0.51 -35.67
N VAL A 532 12.79 1.62 -36.13
CA VAL A 532 14.04 2.16 -35.59
C VAL A 532 13.72 2.78 -34.23
N LEU A 533 14.52 2.45 -33.21
CA LEU A 533 14.36 2.93 -31.84
C LEU A 533 15.41 4.00 -31.54
N SER A 534 14.97 5.14 -31.03
CA SER A 534 15.84 6.08 -30.34
C SER A 534 16.46 5.44 -29.09
N LEU A 535 17.55 6.01 -28.58
CA LEU A 535 18.20 5.52 -27.36
C LEU A 535 17.23 5.52 -26.16
N GLN A 536 16.35 6.53 -26.09
CA GLN A 536 15.35 6.64 -25.04
C GLN A 536 14.27 5.55 -25.15
N GLU A 537 13.79 5.25 -26.36
CA GLU A 537 12.82 4.17 -26.58
C GLU A 537 13.44 2.80 -26.31
N ALA A 538 14.69 2.58 -26.73
CA ALA A 538 15.43 1.36 -26.43
C ALA A 538 15.65 1.20 -24.92
N TRP A 539 16.00 2.27 -24.21
CA TRP A 539 16.13 2.30 -22.75
C TRP A 539 14.83 1.96 -22.03
N ASN A 540 13.73 2.61 -22.43
CA ASN A 540 12.41 2.36 -21.89
C ASN A 540 12.00 0.90 -22.10
N LYS A 541 12.20 0.38 -23.32
CA LYS A 541 11.96 -1.02 -23.67
C LYS A 541 12.76 -1.99 -22.81
N GLN A 542 14.07 -1.76 -22.60
CA GLN A 542 14.88 -2.66 -21.77
C GLN A 542 14.40 -2.69 -20.32
N ARG A 543 13.93 -1.56 -19.79
CA ARG A 543 13.43 -1.45 -18.42
C ARG A 543 11.96 -1.85 -18.25
N GLY A 544 11.28 -2.24 -19.32
CA GLY A 544 9.85 -2.56 -19.32
C GLY A 544 8.94 -1.34 -19.14
N ILE A 545 9.44 -0.13 -19.41
CA ILE A 545 8.66 1.10 -19.39
C ILE A 545 7.84 1.14 -20.69
N LYS A 546 6.52 1.00 -20.58
CA LYS A 546 5.59 1.05 -21.72
C LYS A 546 5.59 2.44 -22.36
N GLU A 547 5.16 2.54 -23.62
CA GLU A 547 5.04 3.83 -24.29
C GLU A 547 3.92 4.66 -23.67
N GLU A 548 4.17 5.97 -23.53
CA GLU A 548 3.17 6.89 -23.01
C GLU A 548 2.02 7.04 -24.01
N GLU A 549 0.82 6.62 -23.61
CA GLU A 549 -0.41 6.83 -24.36
C GLU A 549 -1.09 8.13 -23.91
N HIS A 550 -1.56 8.90 -24.89
CA HIS A 550 -2.51 9.98 -24.64
C HIS A 550 -3.93 9.42 -24.67
N VAL A 551 -4.68 9.63 -23.60
CA VAL A 551 -6.08 9.24 -23.53
C VAL A 551 -6.94 10.48 -23.63
N GLU A 552 -7.61 10.63 -24.77
CA GLU A 552 -8.67 11.62 -24.94
C GLU A 552 -10.00 11.03 -24.46
N LEU A 553 -10.65 11.73 -23.52
CA LEU A 553 -12.00 11.37 -23.12
C LEU A 553 -12.96 11.79 -24.25
N PRO A 554 -13.95 10.96 -24.61
CA PRO A 554 -14.94 11.32 -25.62
C PRO A 554 -15.61 12.65 -25.29
N SER A 555 -15.81 13.52 -26.29
CA SER A 555 -16.48 14.81 -26.10
C SER A 555 -17.91 14.69 -25.54
N LYS A 556 -18.54 13.53 -25.74
CA LYS A 556 -19.86 13.16 -25.19
C LYS A 556 -19.80 12.35 -23.89
N ALA A 557 -18.64 12.24 -23.24
CA ALA A 557 -18.51 11.46 -22.01
C ALA A 557 -19.44 12.01 -20.91
N LYS A 558 -20.21 11.12 -20.27
CA LYS A 558 -21.15 11.50 -19.22
C LYS A 558 -20.37 11.89 -17.96
N HIS A 559 -20.49 13.14 -17.55
CA HIS A 559 -19.92 13.63 -16.29
C HIS A 559 -20.93 13.54 -15.14
N PRO A 560 -20.46 13.55 -13.87
CA PRO A 560 -21.33 13.76 -12.72
C PRO A 560 -22.23 14.98 -12.90
N SER A 561 -23.38 14.95 -12.23
CA SER A 561 -24.39 15.98 -12.36
C SER A 561 -23.94 17.34 -11.79
N LYS A 562 -24.71 18.39 -12.09
CA LYS A 562 -24.45 19.74 -11.55
C LYS A 562 -24.66 19.78 -10.04
N GLU A 563 -25.63 19.02 -9.54
CA GLU A 563 -25.93 18.84 -8.13
C GLU A 563 -24.72 18.26 -7.39
N TRP A 564 -24.03 17.26 -7.96
CA TRP A 564 -22.77 16.79 -7.37
C TRP A 564 -21.68 17.88 -7.38
N SER A 565 -21.56 18.70 -8.44
CA SER A 565 -20.56 19.78 -8.44
C SER A 565 -20.80 20.82 -7.33
N VAL A 566 -22.06 21.12 -7.02
CA VAL A 566 -22.46 21.98 -5.89
C VAL A 566 -22.07 21.31 -4.57
N GLU A 567 -22.49 20.07 -4.36
CA GLU A 567 -22.16 19.30 -3.14
C GLU A 567 -20.66 19.12 -2.95
N HIS A 568 -19.93 18.83 -4.02
CA HIS A 568 -18.48 18.66 -4.00
C HIS A 568 -17.79 19.97 -3.60
N ALA A 569 -18.26 21.12 -4.08
CA ALA A 569 -17.70 22.41 -3.69
C ALA A 569 -17.90 22.66 -2.19
N VAL A 570 -19.11 22.45 -1.69
CA VAL A 570 -19.44 22.62 -0.26
C VAL A 570 -18.63 21.68 0.60
N PHE A 571 -18.59 20.39 0.26
CA PHE A 571 -17.79 19.38 0.96
C PHE A 571 -16.31 19.75 1.02
N LEU A 572 -15.75 20.28 -0.07
CA LEU A 572 -14.35 20.70 -0.12
C LEU A 572 -14.08 21.91 0.78
N ILE A 573 -15.02 22.85 0.87
CA ILE A 573 -14.93 24.00 1.76
C ILE A 573 -14.97 23.54 3.22
N GLU A 574 -15.93 22.70 3.60
CA GLU A 574 -16.04 22.15 4.96
C GLU A 574 -14.79 21.37 5.34
N LYS A 575 -14.31 20.51 4.45
CA LYS A 575 -13.06 19.76 4.63
C LYS A 575 -11.85 20.68 4.81
N TYR A 576 -11.81 21.80 4.09
CA TYR A 576 -10.76 22.80 4.25
C TYR A 576 -10.87 23.49 5.61
N GLN A 577 -12.08 23.90 6.00
CA GLN A 577 -12.35 24.54 7.29
C GLN A 577 -11.92 23.66 8.46
N THR A 578 -12.41 22.42 8.48
CA THR A 578 -12.03 21.40 9.47
C THR A 578 -10.52 21.18 9.54
N LYS A 579 -9.83 21.10 8.40
CA LYS A 579 -8.40 20.82 8.38
C LYS A 579 -7.54 21.99 8.83
N HIS A 580 -7.93 23.21 8.49
CA HIS A 580 -7.10 24.39 8.64
C HIS A 580 -7.52 25.31 9.78
N PHE A 581 -8.76 25.23 10.27
CA PHE A 581 -9.32 26.15 11.24
C PHE A 581 -9.84 25.56 12.56
N GLU A 582 -10.10 24.24 12.70
CA GLU A 582 -10.67 23.67 13.94
C GLU A 582 -9.78 23.77 15.20
N ASN A 583 -8.44 23.84 15.06
CA ASN A 583 -7.50 23.80 16.19
C ASN A 583 -6.40 24.85 16.06
N ILE A 584 -6.78 26.12 15.90
CA ILE A 584 -5.83 27.21 15.72
C ILE A 584 -5.48 27.86 17.06
N GLN A 585 -4.18 28.07 17.28
CA GLN A 585 -3.65 28.80 18.43
C GLN A 585 -3.14 30.21 18.08
N VAL A 586 -2.92 30.50 16.79
CA VAL A 586 -2.34 31.77 16.33
C VAL A 586 -3.38 32.54 15.52
N ASP A 587 -3.70 33.74 16.00
CA ASP A 587 -4.67 34.68 15.42
C ASP A 587 -6.04 34.02 15.17
N PRO A 588 -6.78 33.69 16.25
CA PRO A 588 -8.08 33.05 16.15
C PRO A 588 -9.14 33.95 15.51
N GLU A 589 -9.05 35.27 15.66
CA GLU A 589 -10.00 36.22 15.10
C GLU A 589 -9.99 36.19 13.56
N LEU A 590 -8.79 36.28 12.95
CA LEU A 590 -8.67 36.17 11.49
C LEU A 590 -9.08 34.78 10.97
N ALA A 591 -8.86 33.74 11.78
CA ALA A 591 -9.32 32.39 11.45
C ALA A 591 -10.85 32.29 11.42
N GLU A 592 -11.52 32.85 12.43
CA GLU A 592 -12.98 32.92 12.50
C GLU A 592 -13.57 33.77 11.38
N GLU A 593 -12.92 34.89 11.01
CA GLU A 593 -13.34 35.72 9.88
C GLU A 593 -13.27 34.93 8.56
N LYS A 594 -12.18 34.19 8.33
CA LYS A 594 -12.06 33.30 7.16
C LYS A 594 -13.12 32.20 7.17
N VAL A 595 -13.42 31.60 8.32
CA VAL A 595 -14.47 30.59 8.45
C VAL A 595 -15.83 31.19 8.10
N ARG A 596 -16.15 32.39 8.61
CA ARG A 596 -17.39 33.11 8.32
C ARG A 596 -17.55 33.40 6.83
N GLU A 597 -16.52 33.93 6.17
CA GLU A 597 -16.55 34.19 4.73
C GLU A 597 -16.68 32.90 3.90
N LEU A 598 -16.10 31.78 4.37
CA LEU A 598 -16.30 30.48 3.75
C LEU A 598 -17.72 29.94 3.97
N ASP A 599 -18.36 30.22 5.11
CA ASP A 599 -19.75 29.87 5.38
C ASP A 599 -20.72 30.68 4.50
N VAL A 600 -20.46 31.98 4.32
CA VAL A 600 -21.18 32.83 3.36
C VAL A 600 -21.08 32.24 1.94
N LEU A 601 -19.87 31.83 1.53
CA LEU A 601 -19.67 31.18 0.23
C LEU A 601 -20.44 29.86 0.10
N LYS A 602 -20.43 28.99 1.12
CA LYS A 602 -21.22 27.74 1.12
C LYS A 602 -22.71 28.02 0.95
N ASN A 603 -23.23 28.99 1.70
CA ASN A 603 -24.64 29.37 1.61
C ASN A 603 -24.97 29.89 0.22
N LYS A 604 -24.13 30.77 -0.35
CA LYS A 604 -24.30 31.27 -1.73
C LYS A 604 -24.27 30.14 -2.77
N ILE A 605 -23.39 29.16 -2.61
CA ILE A 605 -23.31 27.97 -3.48
C ILE A 605 -24.59 27.12 -3.39
N ARG A 606 -25.19 26.99 -2.21
CA ARG A 606 -26.43 26.22 -2.00
C ARG A 606 -27.68 26.96 -2.49
N THR A 607 -27.70 28.28 -2.40
CA THR A 607 -28.88 29.11 -2.71
C THR A 607 -28.84 29.78 -4.08
N SER A 608 -27.79 29.60 -4.88
CA SER A 608 -27.66 30.23 -6.19
C SER A 608 -28.86 29.91 -7.09
N THR A 609 -29.72 30.90 -7.31
CA THR A 609 -30.84 30.85 -8.25
C THR A 609 -30.33 30.91 -9.69
N SER A 610 -31.20 30.55 -10.65
CA SER A 610 -30.93 30.33 -12.08
C SER A 610 -30.19 31.44 -12.86
N SER A 611 -29.86 32.58 -12.25
CA SER A 611 -29.15 33.70 -12.87
C SER A 611 -27.63 33.71 -12.66
N GLU A 612 -27.09 33.10 -11.59
CA GLU A 612 -25.63 33.00 -11.37
C GLU A 612 -25.19 31.53 -11.43
N THR A 613 -24.18 31.24 -12.24
CA THR A 613 -23.61 29.89 -12.34
C THR A 613 -22.63 29.62 -11.20
N LEU A 614 -22.49 28.35 -10.78
CA LEU A 614 -21.49 27.93 -9.78
C LEU A 614 -20.07 28.39 -10.15
N ALA A 615 -19.74 28.43 -11.44
CA ALA A 615 -18.45 28.93 -11.92
C ALA A 615 -18.26 30.41 -11.58
N GLU A 616 -19.26 31.26 -11.85
CA GLU A 616 -19.23 32.69 -11.54
C GLU A 616 -19.14 32.93 -10.03
N THR A 617 -19.93 32.21 -9.22
CA THR A 617 -19.87 32.31 -7.76
C THR A 617 -18.46 32.01 -7.24
N LEU A 618 -17.81 30.95 -7.72
CA LEU A 618 -16.46 30.60 -7.30
C LEU A 618 -15.38 31.55 -7.86
N VAL A 619 -15.60 32.17 -9.02
CA VAL A 619 -14.71 33.22 -9.55
C VAL A 619 -14.77 34.46 -8.66
N GLN A 620 -15.97 34.93 -8.32
CA GLN A 620 -16.17 36.10 -7.48
C GLN A 620 -15.53 35.90 -6.09
N ALA A 621 -15.64 34.70 -5.53
CA ALA A 621 -15.04 34.35 -4.23
C ALA A 621 -13.52 34.58 -4.18
N ARG A 622 -12.81 34.48 -5.32
CA ARG A 622 -11.34 34.70 -5.38
C ARG A 622 -10.94 36.12 -5.00
N ASN A 623 -11.86 37.08 -5.11
CA ASN A 623 -11.61 38.49 -4.86
C ASN A 623 -11.82 38.88 -3.40
N GLN A 624 -12.23 37.95 -2.52
CA GLN A 624 -12.43 38.25 -1.12
C GLN A 624 -11.08 38.50 -0.42
N PRO A 625 -10.83 39.72 0.11
CA PRO A 625 -9.51 40.10 0.62
C PRO A 625 -9.10 39.27 1.85
N VAL A 626 -10.07 38.89 2.68
CA VAL A 626 -9.89 38.10 3.90
C VAL A 626 -9.15 36.79 3.61
N TYR A 627 -9.41 36.15 2.47
CA TYR A 627 -8.75 34.89 2.12
C TYR A 627 -7.23 35.07 1.99
N ASN A 628 -6.76 36.20 1.48
CA ASN A 628 -5.33 36.46 1.27
C ASN A 628 -4.59 37.09 2.47
N GLN A 629 -5.26 37.29 3.61
CA GLN A 629 -4.60 37.79 4.82
C GLN A 629 -3.81 36.68 5.55
N HIS A 630 -2.56 36.94 5.91
CA HIS A 630 -1.69 35.98 6.60
C HIS A 630 -1.82 36.10 8.11
N ARG A 631 -1.86 34.95 8.80
CA ARG A 631 -1.89 34.88 10.27
C ARG A 631 -0.52 35.08 10.95
N TRP A 632 0.57 34.98 10.19
CA TRP A 632 1.93 34.92 10.75
C TRP A 632 2.84 36.05 10.25
N PHE A 633 2.58 36.61 9.07
CA PHE A 633 3.50 37.53 8.40
C PHE A 633 2.72 38.61 7.65
N ALA A 634 3.26 39.82 7.59
CA ALA A 634 2.71 40.91 6.76
C ALA A 634 3.13 40.80 5.27
N GLN A 635 3.26 39.59 4.72
CA GLN A 635 3.81 39.37 3.37
C GLN A 635 2.74 39.27 2.27
N ALA A 636 3.10 39.72 1.06
CA ALA A 636 2.28 39.73 -0.15
C ALA A 636 2.09 38.36 -0.85
N ALA A 637 2.61 37.26 -0.26
CA ALA A 637 2.49 35.93 -0.86
C ALA A 637 1.06 35.38 -0.72
N LYS A 638 0.61 34.54 -1.67
CA LYS A 638 -0.72 33.92 -1.57
C LYS A 638 -0.83 33.00 -0.35
N THR A 639 -1.88 33.18 0.45
CA THR A 639 -2.14 32.28 1.58
C THR A 639 -2.61 30.90 1.10
N SER A 640 -2.58 29.91 1.99
CA SER A 640 -3.20 28.59 1.75
C SER A 640 -4.69 28.70 1.40
N THR A 641 -5.40 29.67 1.99
CA THR A 641 -6.85 29.86 1.79
C THR A 641 -7.11 30.44 0.42
N GLN A 642 -6.32 31.43 0.00
CA GLN A 642 -6.37 32.00 -1.35
C GLN A 642 -6.08 30.93 -2.42
N MET A 643 -5.01 30.15 -2.24
CA MET A 643 -4.68 29.05 -3.16
C MET A 643 -5.79 28.00 -3.24
N PHE A 644 -6.44 27.69 -2.11
CA PHE A 644 -7.56 26.74 -2.09
C PHE A 644 -8.75 27.24 -2.91
N ILE A 645 -9.15 28.51 -2.75
CA ILE A 645 -10.28 29.10 -3.48
C ILE A 645 -9.95 29.24 -4.98
N GLU A 646 -8.71 29.54 -5.33
CA GLU A 646 -8.28 29.58 -6.73
C GLU A 646 -8.31 28.21 -7.41
N ASP A 647 -7.89 27.14 -6.70
CA ASP A 647 -7.89 25.75 -7.17
C ASP A 647 -9.30 25.10 -7.16
N LEU A 648 -10.26 25.66 -6.42
CA LEU A 648 -11.58 25.04 -6.19
C LEU A 648 -12.39 24.84 -7.50
N PRO A 649 -12.51 25.83 -8.42
CA PRO A 649 -13.23 25.65 -9.69
C PRO A 649 -12.70 24.53 -10.58
N GLU A 650 -11.37 24.42 -10.68
CA GLU A 650 -10.70 23.34 -11.43
C GLU A 650 -11.04 21.98 -10.80
N ARG A 651 -11.08 21.93 -9.46
CA ARG A 651 -11.31 20.70 -8.70
C ARG A 651 -12.74 20.18 -8.78
N VAL A 652 -13.73 21.07 -8.92
CA VAL A 652 -15.15 20.70 -9.12
C VAL A 652 -15.55 20.64 -10.60
N ASN A 653 -14.60 20.87 -11.52
CA ASN A 653 -14.75 20.80 -12.98
C ASN A 653 -15.85 21.72 -13.51
N VAL A 654 -15.89 22.97 -13.02
CA VAL A 654 -16.86 23.99 -13.47
C VAL A 654 -16.27 25.04 -14.40
N MET A 655 -14.94 25.07 -14.54
CA MET A 655 -14.25 25.83 -15.60
C MET A 655 -13.82 24.86 -16.68
N ARG A 656 -14.42 24.97 -17.86
CA ARG A 656 -13.96 24.35 -19.10
C ARG A 656 -13.64 25.42 -20.11
#